data_AF-A0A8J2PMD6-F1
#
_entry.id   AF-A0A8J2PMD6-F1
#
_cell.length_a   1.000
_cell.length_b   1.000
_cell.length_c   1.000
_cell.angle_alpha   90.00
_cell.angle_beta   90.00
_cell.angle_gamma   90.00
#
_symmetry.space_group_name_H-M   'P 1'
#
loop_
_entity.id
_entity.type
_entity.pdbx_description
1 polymer ?
#
loop_
_entity_poly.entity_id
_entity_poly.type
_entity_poly.pdbx_seq_one_letter_code
_entity_poly.pdbx_strand_id
1 'polypeptide(L)'
;MNNNLQTRAMYLFERVGEPLFLGPRGSTNVLYEIPNLSQQQRHASETLRRVLTGAEPTMRIVPSMVNISNVPMPDLTNVARLCPKTQIFSYFIPNHRRAAEEVRALLVREPNTDNFIGLACACRDSTNVNTELWVHAFASACLARRDMRGFRMPSLCEILPSSFFAPHVIRQAQQQASVPNQDRMVIEIPRAFTSNSSNREAVLAYYREDIGINSHHWHWHLIYTSTAPRTGPGSRNRKGELFYHMHHSMMARYDAERICNGMELTLPLDLTQRVAEGYFPKLTNANSGRIWGSRQEGTVLTAVNRPGEDIAVTPTQLRQWNDRIAEAIDTGVIMNNNNERIMLTEETGIDILGDIVENGGTVAPNERFYGNMHNMGHVIIAYSHDPINRHLEATGAMGDPATAMRDPAFYRWHKFVDDVFTRYKVSLQPYPRERLVWQGIQVTGVGVQTPNERPNILVTHWTQSDADLGRGLDFGRNAATMQGAVWARFTHLNHRRFTYQINVTNGGPQAVSGTVRIYIAPRNNHRGEKLNFRDQRLLFFELDKFTTNLQPGNNVINRNSQDSTLVIPWGDTFRDIEALPAQPENITGDQAVCGCGWPEHMLLPRGSQTGVTFDLFVMITNGAEDAVPRTNAQSSAQRQGCRDAVIYCGILDELYPDRKPMGFPFDRNATQPGTSTPIASLDEFIPANSNMFTTQVIIRHSNTTTIRGGGAPPTMGRIDQEGRVMPNNPTPASATANRPVGTQPPAQGRPRQPQSPPPQRQPQGQRQPQWSRPPQGGRQTPTQPQRIPQQIRPGNGSRQNTPSRSPSPQGWTNVGWAKVLLFRYVYTS
;
A
#
# COMPACT_ATOMS: atom_id res chain seq x y z
N MET A 1 -16.70 17.85 -17.01
CA MET A 1 -15.68 18.82 -16.53
C MET A 1 -15.08 19.53 -17.74
N ASN A 2 -14.78 20.83 -17.69
CA ASN A 2 -14.08 21.52 -18.79
C ASN A 2 -12.58 21.21 -18.74
N ASN A 3 -11.98 20.83 -19.87
CA ASN A 3 -10.58 20.43 -19.97
C ASN A 3 -9.59 21.53 -19.53
N ASN A 4 -9.97 22.81 -19.69
CA ASN A 4 -9.21 23.95 -19.16
C ASN A 4 -9.04 23.84 -17.63
N LEU A 5 -10.07 23.39 -16.90
CA LEU A 5 -10.02 23.19 -15.45
C LEU A 5 -9.17 21.98 -15.04
N GLN A 6 -9.28 20.86 -15.76
CA GLN A 6 -8.41 19.68 -15.54
C GLN A 6 -6.94 20.09 -15.63
N THR A 7 -6.56 20.77 -16.73
CA THR A 7 -5.19 21.25 -16.96
C THR A 7 -4.74 22.25 -15.89
N ARG A 8 -5.57 23.26 -15.58
CA ARG A 8 -5.28 24.30 -14.56
C ARG A 8 -5.10 23.73 -13.15
N ALA A 9 -5.81 22.67 -12.79
CA ALA A 9 -5.65 22.00 -11.50
C ALA A 9 -4.45 21.04 -11.51
N MET A 10 -4.30 20.23 -12.57
CA MET A 10 -3.24 19.22 -12.69
C MET A 10 -1.84 19.83 -12.61
N TYR A 11 -1.58 20.93 -13.31
CA TYR A 11 -0.27 21.58 -13.32
C TYR A 11 0.13 22.22 -11.99
N LEU A 12 -0.76 22.33 -10.99
CA LEU A 12 -0.37 22.72 -9.63
C LEU A 12 0.42 21.62 -8.91
N PHE A 13 0.25 20.35 -9.31
CA PHE A 13 1.02 19.21 -8.81
C PHE A 13 2.43 19.10 -9.45
N GLU A 14 2.78 19.91 -10.45
CA GLU A 14 4.17 19.99 -10.90
C GLU A 14 5.03 20.81 -9.95
N ARG A 15 6.25 20.33 -9.68
CA ARG A 15 7.34 21.03 -8.97
C ARG A 15 6.81 21.83 -7.78
N VAL A 16 6.22 21.08 -6.85
CA VAL A 16 5.42 21.58 -5.73
C VAL A 16 6.23 22.39 -4.70
N GLY A 17 7.55 22.24 -4.68
CA GLY A 17 8.47 23.09 -3.91
C GLY A 17 8.89 24.39 -4.62
N GLU A 18 8.84 24.43 -5.96
CA GLU A 18 9.00 25.67 -6.72
C GLU A 18 7.72 26.53 -6.68
N PRO A 19 7.76 27.80 -6.27
CA PRO A 19 6.67 28.75 -6.47
C PRO A 19 6.21 28.85 -7.94
N LEU A 20 4.93 29.12 -8.15
CA LEU A 20 4.30 29.24 -9.46
C LEU A 20 4.84 30.42 -10.27
N PHE A 21 5.27 31.50 -9.62
CA PHE A 21 5.87 32.67 -10.29
C PHE A 21 7.29 32.42 -10.82
N LEU A 22 7.94 31.31 -10.43
CA LEU A 22 9.29 30.91 -10.88
C LEU A 22 9.29 30.05 -12.16
N GLY A 23 8.22 30.06 -12.96
CA GLY A 23 8.28 29.58 -14.34
C GLY A 23 7.08 28.76 -14.79
N PRO A 24 7.06 28.36 -16.08
CA PRO A 24 5.94 27.63 -16.64
C PRO A 24 5.79 26.22 -16.06
N ARG A 25 4.58 25.68 -16.17
CA ARG A 25 4.20 24.29 -15.88
C ARG A 25 3.63 23.62 -17.14
N GLY A 26 3.64 22.29 -17.18
CA GLY A 26 3.12 21.51 -18.32
C GLY A 26 4.04 21.45 -19.53
N SER A 27 3.71 20.60 -20.50
CA SER A 27 4.35 20.63 -21.83
C SER A 27 3.97 21.88 -22.63
N THR A 28 2.77 22.44 -22.39
CA THR A 28 2.26 23.66 -23.03
C THR A 28 2.78 24.97 -22.44
N ASN A 29 3.71 24.89 -21.47
CA ASN A 29 4.35 26.03 -20.81
C ASN A 29 3.38 27.07 -20.22
N VAL A 30 2.41 26.62 -19.41
CA VAL A 30 1.43 27.47 -18.73
C VAL A 30 2.11 28.33 -17.66
N LEU A 31 1.89 29.65 -17.70
CA LEU A 31 2.27 30.58 -16.63
C LEU A 31 1.04 30.99 -15.82
N TYR A 32 1.15 30.91 -14.50
CA TYR A 32 0.15 31.42 -13.58
C TYR A 32 0.44 32.89 -13.25
N GLU A 33 -0.56 33.76 -13.41
CA GLU A 33 -0.45 35.18 -13.07
C GLU A 33 -0.83 35.40 -11.60
N ILE A 34 0.14 35.22 -10.71
CA ILE A 34 -0.06 35.26 -9.27
C ILE A 34 -0.32 36.72 -8.79
N PRO A 35 -1.45 37.02 -8.14
CA PRO A 35 -1.72 38.34 -7.59
C PRO A 35 -0.83 38.64 -6.38
N ASN A 36 -0.70 39.92 -6.03
CA ASN A 36 -0.06 40.41 -4.79
C ASN A 36 1.42 40.03 -4.57
N LEU A 37 2.13 39.47 -5.57
CA LEU A 37 3.59 39.26 -5.51
C LEU A 37 4.32 40.53 -5.05
N SER A 38 5.29 40.39 -4.13
CA SER A 38 6.15 41.51 -3.71
C SER A 38 6.96 42.10 -4.87
N GLN A 39 7.49 43.31 -4.71
CA GLN A 39 8.31 43.95 -5.76
C GLN A 39 9.49 43.08 -6.21
N GLN A 40 10.15 42.39 -5.27
CA GLN A 40 11.26 41.47 -5.58
C GLN A 40 10.77 40.23 -6.35
N GLN A 41 9.63 39.63 -5.97
CA GLN A 41 9.06 38.48 -6.66
C GLN A 41 8.55 38.85 -8.07
N ARG A 42 7.94 40.04 -8.24
CA ARG A 42 7.56 40.57 -9.56
C ARG A 42 8.80 40.73 -10.45
N HIS A 43 9.83 41.41 -9.95
CA HIS A 43 11.08 41.60 -10.70
C HIS A 43 11.78 40.26 -11.04
N ALA A 44 11.77 39.29 -10.13
CA ALA A 44 12.29 37.94 -10.39
C ALA A 44 11.47 37.21 -11.47
N SER A 45 10.14 37.25 -11.40
CA SER A 45 9.25 36.63 -12.39
C SER A 45 9.38 37.30 -13.76
N GLU A 46 9.45 38.64 -13.83
CA GLU A 46 9.73 39.38 -15.06
C GLU A 46 11.09 39.03 -15.67
N THR A 47 12.14 39.01 -14.85
CA THR A 47 13.50 38.68 -15.28
C THR A 47 13.54 37.26 -15.85
N LEU A 48 12.91 36.30 -15.17
CA LEU A 48 12.79 34.95 -15.68
C LEU A 48 11.94 34.90 -16.96
N ARG A 49 10.75 35.52 -17.01
CA ARG A 49 9.90 35.61 -18.22
C ARG A 49 10.70 36.14 -19.42
N ARG A 50 11.61 37.10 -19.24
CA ARG A 50 12.52 37.59 -20.30
C ARG A 50 13.56 36.54 -20.70
N VAL A 51 14.19 35.84 -19.76
CA VAL A 51 15.13 34.74 -20.04
C VAL A 51 14.45 33.56 -20.76
N LEU A 52 13.17 33.29 -20.47
CA LEU A 52 12.38 32.23 -21.12
C LEU A 52 11.89 32.59 -22.53
N THR A 53 11.72 33.87 -22.84
CA THR A 53 11.21 34.36 -24.14
C THR A 53 12.31 34.92 -25.05
N GLY A 54 13.52 35.14 -24.51
CA GLY A 54 14.66 35.77 -25.17
C GLY A 54 15.84 34.85 -25.55
N ALA A 55 15.71 33.53 -25.41
CA ALA A 55 16.75 32.57 -25.78
C ALA A 55 16.58 32.07 -27.22
N GLU A 56 17.40 32.62 -28.15
CA GLU A 56 17.45 32.32 -29.60
C GLU A 56 16.15 32.53 -30.42
N PRO A 57 16.22 32.94 -31.71
CA PRO A 57 15.03 33.13 -32.54
C PRO A 57 14.17 31.87 -32.71
N THR A 58 14.76 30.69 -32.57
CA THR A 58 14.12 29.38 -32.74
C THR A 58 13.46 28.82 -31.48
N MET A 59 13.66 29.43 -30.30
CA MET A 59 13.20 28.89 -29.01
C MET A 59 12.20 29.79 -28.26
N ARG A 60 11.48 30.66 -28.98
CA ARG A 60 10.39 31.49 -28.44
C ARG A 60 9.25 30.66 -27.87
N ILE A 61 9.31 30.34 -26.57
CA ILE A 61 8.17 29.83 -25.80
C ILE A 61 7.12 30.95 -25.73
N VAL A 62 5.93 30.72 -26.28
CA VAL A 62 4.76 31.56 -26.07
C VAL A 62 3.92 30.92 -24.97
N PRO A 63 4.00 31.40 -23.71
CA PRO A 63 3.32 30.77 -22.59
C PRO A 63 1.81 31.02 -22.65
N SER A 64 1.03 29.99 -22.31
CA SER A 64 -0.41 30.16 -22.07
C SER A 64 -0.62 30.75 -20.68
N MET A 65 -1.29 31.90 -20.60
CA MET A 65 -1.53 32.61 -19.33
C MET A 65 -2.76 32.08 -18.61
N VAL A 66 -2.60 31.75 -17.33
CA VAL A 66 -3.71 31.44 -16.41
C VAL A 66 -3.82 32.57 -15.40
N ASN A 67 -4.82 33.42 -15.61
CA ASN A 67 -5.15 34.50 -14.69
C ASN A 67 -5.74 33.91 -13.41
N ILE A 68 -5.27 34.37 -12.25
CA ILE A 68 -5.71 33.89 -10.94
C ILE A 68 -6.55 34.95 -10.24
N SER A 69 -7.72 34.54 -9.73
CA SER A 69 -8.57 35.38 -8.88
C SER A 69 -7.78 35.93 -7.69
N ASN A 70 -7.94 37.23 -7.42
CA ASN A 70 -7.36 37.88 -6.24
C ASN A 70 -8.17 37.54 -4.98
N VAL A 71 -8.05 36.30 -4.51
CA VAL A 71 -8.73 35.80 -3.31
C VAL A 71 -7.98 36.30 -2.06
N PRO A 72 -8.67 36.92 -1.07
CA PRO A 72 -8.05 37.24 0.21
C PRO A 72 -7.55 35.98 0.91
N MET A 73 -6.27 35.96 1.29
CA MET A 73 -5.68 34.80 1.96
C MET A 73 -6.25 34.65 3.39
N PRO A 74 -6.70 33.44 3.79
CA PRO A 74 -7.02 33.15 5.17
C PRO A 74 -5.75 33.16 6.03
N ASP A 75 -5.90 33.34 7.35
CA ASP A 75 -4.80 33.06 8.26
C ASP A 75 -4.48 31.55 8.25
N LEU A 76 -3.22 31.23 8.03
CA LEU A 76 -2.67 29.87 8.00
C LEU A 76 -1.60 29.67 9.09
N THR A 77 -1.51 30.59 10.06
CA THR A 77 -0.56 30.50 11.18
C THR A 77 -0.80 29.24 12.01
N ASN A 78 -2.06 28.80 12.16
CA ASN A 78 -2.37 27.54 12.82
C ASN A 78 -1.89 26.31 12.01
N VAL A 79 -2.09 26.30 10.68
CA VAL A 79 -1.54 25.26 9.78
C VAL A 79 -0.02 25.17 9.92
N ALA A 80 0.69 26.30 9.90
CA ALA A 80 2.15 26.34 10.05
C ALA A 80 2.64 25.81 11.40
N ARG A 81 1.93 26.16 12.49
CA ARG A 81 2.21 25.70 13.86
C ARG A 81 1.97 24.19 14.01
N LEU A 82 0.94 23.67 13.35
CA LEU A 82 0.56 22.26 13.40
C LEU A 82 1.43 21.38 12.49
N CYS A 83 1.77 21.84 11.28
CA CYS A 83 2.59 21.09 10.32
C CYS A 83 3.62 22.02 9.64
N PRO A 84 4.79 22.24 10.24
CA PRO A 84 5.82 23.11 9.67
C PRO A 84 6.28 22.65 8.28
N LYS A 85 6.62 23.61 7.41
CA LYS A 85 7.10 23.34 6.03
C LYS A 85 8.44 22.58 5.98
N THR A 86 9.18 22.54 7.10
CA THR A 86 10.47 21.85 7.28
C THR A 86 10.35 20.45 7.92
N GLN A 87 9.15 19.87 7.97
CA GLN A 87 8.90 18.51 8.43
C GLN A 87 8.41 17.59 7.30
N ILE A 88 8.52 16.28 7.50
CA ILE A 88 7.83 15.28 6.66
C ILE A 88 6.35 15.28 7.04
N PHE A 89 5.44 15.34 6.06
CA PHE A 89 4.00 15.25 6.34
C PHE A 89 3.62 13.82 6.76
N SER A 90 2.48 13.67 7.44
CA SER A 90 1.92 12.35 7.76
C SER A 90 0.47 12.49 8.17
N TYR A 91 -0.42 11.67 7.62
CA TYR A 91 -1.81 11.61 8.07
C TYR A 91 -2.00 10.80 9.38
N PHE A 92 -0.96 10.10 9.87
CA PHE A 92 -0.99 9.41 11.16
C PHE A 92 -0.64 10.34 12.34
N ILE A 93 0.08 11.44 12.09
CA ILE A 93 0.41 12.46 13.11
C ILE A 93 -0.82 13.36 13.35
N PRO A 94 -1.38 13.45 14.58
CA PRO A 94 -2.63 14.19 14.82
C PRO A 94 -2.56 15.69 14.49
N ASN A 95 -1.44 16.35 14.76
CA ASN A 95 -1.25 17.75 14.36
C ASN A 95 -1.25 17.94 12.83
N HIS A 96 -0.51 17.10 12.10
CA HIS A 96 -0.44 17.15 10.64
C HIS A 96 -1.81 16.87 10.00
N ARG A 97 -2.55 15.89 10.53
CA ARG A 97 -3.93 15.58 10.13
C ARG A 97 -4.86 16.79 10.28
N ARG A 98 -4.84 17.47 11.43
CA ARG A 98 -5.66 18.69 11.66
C ARG A 98 -5.31 19.80 10.65
N ALA A 99 -4.02 20.02 10.39
CA ALA A 99 -3.56 21.01 9.43
C ALA A 99 -3.99 20.69 7.98
N ALA A 100 -3.99 19.42 7.58
CA ALA A 100 -4.47 18.98 6.27
C ALA A 100 -5.98 19.20 6.11
N GLU A 101 -6.78 18.84 7.11
CA GLU A 101 -8.23 19.06 7.11
C GLU A 101 -8.59 20.56 7.15
N GLU A 102 -7.78 21.41 7.78
CA GLU A 102 -7.97 22.87 7.78
C GLU A 102 -7.81 23.46 6.36
N VAL A 103 -6.70 23.15 5.68
CA VAL A 103 -6.47 23.58 4.28
C VAL A 103 -7.52 22.99 3.33
N ARG A 104 -7.86 21.70 3.49
CA ARG A 104 -8.90 21.02 2.71
C ARG A 104 -10.27 21.69 2.92
N ALA A 105 -10.65 22.01 4.15
CA ALA A 105 -11.93 22.64 4.45
C ALA A 105 -12.03 24.05 3.86
N LEU A 106 -10.95 24.83 3.83
CA LEU A 106 -10.90 26.11 3.12
C LEU A 106 -11.17 25.93 1.62
N LEU A 107 -10.48 24.98 0.97
CA LEU A 107 -10.61 24.68 -0.46
C LEU A 107 -11.98 24.10 -0.86
N VAL A 108 -12.63 23.33 0.01
CA VAL A 108 -13.96 22.73 -0.25
C VAL A 108 -15.09 23.74 -0.04
N ARG A 109 -14.90 24.76 0.82
CA ARG A 109 -15.94 25.78 1.09
C ARG A 109 -16.12 26.82 -0.02
N GLU A 110 -15.08 27.12 -0.80
CA GLU A 110 -15.13 28.16 -1.83
C GLU A 110 -16.08 27.77 -2.99
N PRO A 111 -17.24 28.44 -3.16
CA PRO A 111 -18.24 27.99 -4.14
C PRO A 111 -17.84 28.26 -5.59
N ASN A 112 -16.98 29.26 -5.87
CA ASN A 112 -16.58 29.59 -7.24
C ASN A 112 -15.33 28.81 -7.66
N THR A 113 -15.37 28.18 -8.83
CA THR A 113 -14.29 27.32 -9.34
C THR A 113 -12.97 28.06 -9.60
N ASP A 114 -13.02 29.30 -10.11
CA ASP A 114 -11.81 30.10 -10.37
C ASP A 114 -11.17 30.62 -9.08
N ASN A 115 -11.99 31.03 -8.11
CA ASN A 115 -11.54 31.35 -6.76
C ASN A 115 -10.94 30.11 -6.06
N PHE A 116 -11.52 28.92 -6.22
CA PHE A 116 -10.96 27.68 -5.69
C PHE A 116 -9.56 27.39 -6.27
N ILE A 117 -9.37 27.55 -7.58
CA ILE A 117 -8.04 27.43 -8.20
C ILE A 117 -7.09 28.52 -7.69
N GLY A 118 -7.56 29.76 -7.50
CA GLY A 118 -6.75 30.84 -6.95
C GLY A 118 -6.31 30.62 -5.50
N LEU A 119 -7.23 30.16 -4.65
CA LEU A 119 -6.96 29.76 -3.27
C LEU A 119 -6.02 28.55 -3.23
N ALA A 120 -6.17 27.58 -4.13
CA ALA A 120 -5.24 26.45 -4.26
C ALA A 120 -3.82 26.92 -4.60
N CYS A 121 -3.66 27.85 -5.55
CA CYS A 121 -2.38 28.47 -5.90
C CYS A 121 -1.76 29.22 -4.71
N ALA A 122 -2.55 30.02 -4.00
CA ALA A 122 -2.06 30.85 -2.91
C ALA A 122 -1.74 30.04 -1.64
N CYS A 123 -2.47 28.95 -1.37
CA CYS A 123 -2.12 27.96 -0.35
C CYS A 123 -0.84 27.18 -0.70
N ARG A 124 -0.63 26.83 -1.98
CA ARG A 124 0.56 26.10 -2.47
C ARG A 124 1.86 26.86 -2.20
N ASP A 125 1.89 28.12 -2.64
CA ASP A 125 3.08 28.99 -2.58
C ASP A 125 3.29 29.63 -1.19
N SER A 126 2.34 29.45 -0.26
CA SER A 126 2.43 29.96 1.10
C SER A 126 3.62 29.38 1.88
N THR A 127 4.29 30.23 2.66
CA THR A 127 5.31 29.81 3.64
C THR A 127 4.71 28.98 4.78
N ASN A 128 3.40 29.13 5.03
CA ASN A 128 2.70 28.57 6.18
C ASN A 128 2.11 27.17 5.90
N VAL A 129 2.31 26.63 4.70
CA VAL A 129 1.75 25.35 4.26
C VAL A 129 2.87 24.41 3.83
N ASN A 130 2.90 23.21 4.44
CA ASN A 130 3.81 22.13 4.07
C ASN A 130 3.46 21.58 2.68
N THR A 131 4.46 21.27 1.85
CA THR A 131 4.26 20.89 0.45
C THR A 131 3.49 19.57 0.28
N GLU A 132 3.82 18.53 1.05
CA GLU A 132 3.14 17.22 0.98
C GLU A 132 1.72 17.30 1.58
N LEU A 133 1.54 18.13 2.61
CA LEU A 133 0.23 18.48 3.16
C LEU A 133 -0.64 19.15 2.10
N TRP A 134 -0.09 20.09 1.33
CA TRP A 134 -0.82 20.74 0.24
C TRP A 134 -1.24 19.73 -0.84
N VAL A 135 -0.35 18.82 -1.26
CA VAL A 135 -0.68 17.75 -2.23
C VAL A 135 -1.86 16.91 -1.73
N HIS A 136 -1.83 16.47 -0.48
CA HIS A 136 -2.91 15.70 0.13
C HIS A 136 -4.22 16.51 0.25
N ALA A 137 -4.15 17.74 0.78
CA ALA A 137 -5.32 18.58 1.01
C ALA A 137 -5.99 19.04 -0.29
N PHE A 138 -5.21 19.37 -1.32
CA PHE A 138 -5.73 19.76 -2.64
C PHE A 138 -6.32 18.56 -3.40
N ALA A 139 -5.67 17.39 -3.39
CA ALA A 139 -6.23 16.17 -3.97
C ALA A 139 -7.54 15.75 -3.28
N SER A 140 -7.58 15.77 -1.94
CA SER A 140 -8.80 15.46 -1.18
C SER A 140 -9.90 16.52 -1.34
N ALA A 141 -9.55 17.79 -1.62
CA ALA A 141 -10.51 18.81 -2.01
C ALA A 141 -11.09 18.54 -3.42
N CYS A 142 -10.26 18.15 -4.40
CA CYS A 142 -10.72 17.77 -5.74
C CYS A 142 -11.70 16.57 -5.68
N LEU A 143 -11.42 15.57 -4.83
CA LEU A 143 -12.33 14.44 -4.58
C LEU A 143 -13.66 14.83 -3.93
N ALA A 144 -13.71 15.92 -3.17
CA ALA A 144 -14.90 16.33 -2.40
C ALA A 144 -15.80 17.33 -3.14
N ARG A 145 -15.30 18.01 -4.18
CA ARG A 145 -16.04 19.05 -4.90
C ARG A 145 -16.82 18.50 -6.10
N ARG A 146 -17.99 19.08 -6.37
CA ARG A 146 -18.87 18.68 -7.48
C ARG A 146 -18.39 19.14 -8.86
N ASP A 147 -17.69 20.28 -8.94
CA ASP A 147 -17.13 20.84 -10.18
C ASP A 147 -15.84 20.12 -10.62
N MET A 148 -15.09 19.57 -9.66
CA MET A 148 -13.90 18.74 -9.87
C MET A 148 -14.22 17.24 -10.11
N ARG A 149 -15.50 16.87 -10.25
CA ARG A 149 -15.89 15.50 -10.58
C ARG A 149 -15.34 15.08 -11.94
N GLY A 150 -14.54 14.02 -11.93
CA GLY A 150 -13.77 13.55 -13.08
C GLY A 150 -12.35 14.12 -13.19
N PHE A 151 -11.87 14.83 -12.16
CA PHE A 151 -10.46 15.22 -12.08
C PHE A 151 -9.55 13.98 -12.05
N ARG A 152 -8.58 13.94 -12.96
CA ARG A 152 -7.51 12.93 -12.99
C ARG A 152 -6.28 13.47 -12.28
N MET A 153 -5.85 12.80 -11.22
CA MET A 153 -4.58 13.08 -10.56
C MET A 153 -3.45 12.31 -11.26
N PRO A 154 -2.32 12.96 -11.60
CA PRO A 154 -1.14 12.27 -12.13
C PRO A 154 -0.56 11.25 -11.14
N SER A 155 0.18 10.27 -11.66
CA SER A 155 0.91 9.28 -10.87
C SER A 155 1.74 9.93 -9.75
N LEU A 156 1.54 9.45 -8.51
CA LEU A 156 2.12 10.04 -7.30
C LEU A 156 3.66 10.02 -7.30
N CYS A 157 4.29 9.10 -8.04
CA CYS A 157 5.74 9.06 -8.20
C CYS A 157 6.31 10.11 -9.18
N GLU A 158 5.47 10.73 -10.02
CA GLU A 158 5.85 11.90 -10.84
C GLU A 158 5.61 13.22 -10.09
N ILE A 159 4.76 13.21 -9.05
CA ILE A 159 4.47 14.38 -8.20
C ILE A 159 5.47 14.47 -7.03
N LEU A 160 5.68 13.36 -6.31
CA LEU A 160 6.55 13.26 -5.13
C LEU A 160 7.64 12.19 -5.31
N PRO A 161 8.55 12.32 -6.30
CA PRO A 161 9.50 11.26 -6.66
C PRO A 161 10.40 10.80 -5.51
N SER A 162 10.75 11.69 -4.56
CA SER A 162 11.64 11.33 -3.43
C SER A 162 11.03 10.34 -2.44
N SER A 163 9.70 10.15 -2.47
CA SER A 163 8.97 9.16 -1.65
C SER A 163 8.89 7.77 -2.32
N PHE A 164 9.39 7.64 -3.55
CA PHE A 164 9.42 6.38 -4.32
C PHE A 164 10.82 5.97 -4.76
N PHE A 165 11.71 6.94 -5.00
CA PHE A 165 13.07 6.72 -5.50
C PHE A 165 14.13 7.23 -4.52
N ALA A 166 15.26 6.51 -4.46
CA ALA A 166 16.31 6.81 -3.49
C ALA A 166 17.08 8.12 -3.78
N PRO A 167 17.70 8.77 -2.78
CA PRO A 167 18.37 10.08 -2.94
C PRO A 167 19.43 10.17 -4.04
N HIS A 168 20.11 9.07 -4.38
CA HIS A 168 21.05 9.06 -5.50
C HIS A 168 20.33 9.15 -6.86
N VAL A 169 19.14 8.53 -6.99
CA VAL A 169 18.27 8.65 -8.18
C VAL A 169 17.81 10.08 -8.34
N ILE A 170 17.36 10.72 -7.26
CA ILE A 170 16.94 12.12 -7.25
C ILE A 170 18.09 13.05 -7.66
N ARG A 171 19.29 12.84 -7.10
CA ARG A 171 20.52 13.56 -7.49
C ARG A 171 20.86 13.33 -8.97
N GLN A 172 20.78 12.10 -9.46
CA GLN A 172 21.10 11.78 -10.85
C GLN A 172 20.08 12.38 -11.81
N ALA A 173 18.81 12.43 -11.41
CA ALA A 173 17.75 13.06 -12.16
C ALA A 173 17.86 14.60 -12.19
N GLN A 174 18.35 15.23 -11.11
CA GLN A 174 18.75 16.64 -11.13
C GLN A 174 19.93 16.91 -12.08
N GLN A 175 20.92 16.00 -12.15
CA GLN A 175 21.97 16.09 -13.18
C GLN A 175 21.41 15.96 -14.60
N GLN A 176 20.53 14.98 -14.86
CA GLN A 176 19.90 14.83 -16.18
C GLN A 176 18.99 16.03 -16.52
N ALA A 177 18.37 16.67 -15.54
CA ALA A 177 17.58 17.89 -15.74
C ALA A 177 18.43 19.11 -16.18
N SER A 178 19.72 19.15 -15.84
CA SER A 178 20.65 20.20 -16.31
C SER A 178 21.26 19.89 -17.69
N VAL A 179 21.07 18.69 -18.22
CA VAL A 179 21.48 18.28 -19.58
C VAL A 179 20.36 18.63 -20.60
N PRO A 180 20.71 19.10 -21.81
CA PRO A 180 19.76 19.29 -22.92
C PRO A 180 18.98 18.01 -23.25
N ASN A 181 17.70 18.13 -23.61
CA ASN A 181 16.78 17.00 -23.67
C ASN A 181 17.21 15.86 -24.63
N GLN A 182 17.86 16.19 -25.75
CA GLN A 182 18.34 15.20 -26.72
C GLN A 182 19.56 14.38 -26.22
N ASP A 183 20.31 14.92 -25.26
CA ASP A 183 21.55 14.32 -24.73
C ASP A 183 21.32 13.61 -23.38
N ARG A 184 20.06 13.55 -22.91
CA ARG A 184 19.67 12.88 -21.66
C ARG A 184 19.78 11.36 -21.75
N MET A 185 19.93 10.75 -20.59
CA MET A 185 20.07 9.31 -20.39
C MET A 185 19.05 8.79 -19.37
N VAL A 186 18.55 7.58 -19.60
CA VAL A 186 17.61 6.88 -18.71
C VAL A 186 18.35 6.36 -17.48
N ILE A 187 17.83 6.64 -16.29
CA ILE A 187 18.40 6.18 -15.02
C ILE A 187 17.83 4.78 -14.73
N GLU A 188 18.66 3.74 -14.79
CA GLU A 188 18.24 2.36 -14.52
C GLU A 188 18.21 2.08 -13.00
N ILE A 189 17.02 1.74 -12.48
CA ILE A 189 16.76 1.49 -11.06
C ILE A 189 16.78 -0.03 -10.80
N PRO A 190 17.61 -0.54 -9.89
CA PRO A 190 17.65 -1.97 -9.58
C PRO A 190 16.42 -2.41 -8.78
N ARG A 191 16.08 -3.69 -8.90
CA ARG A 191 15.00 -4.35 -8.14
C ARG A 191 15.20 -4.40 -6.62
N ALA A 192 16.39 -4.06 -6.13
CA ALA A 192 16.71 -4.01 -4.71
C ALA A 192 17.72 -2.90 -4.46
N PHE A 193 17.34 -1.91 -3.65
CA PHE A 193 18.20 -0.79 -3.24
C PHE A 193 18.18 -0.54 -1.72
N THR A 194 17.19 -1.09 -1.01
CA THR A 194 17.02 -0.93 0.44
C THR A 194 17.87 -1.92 1.25
N SER A 195 18.09 -3.12 0.72
CA SER A 195 18.76 -4.25 1.37
C SER A 195 19.43 -5.17 0.33
N ASN A 196 20.30 -6.08 0.80
CA ASN A 196 21.00 -7.06 -0.03
C ASN A 196 20.46 -8.48 0.22
N SER A 197 21.00 -9.47 -0.49
CA SER A 197 20.55 -10.88 -0.43
C SER A 197 20.83 -11.63 0.88
N SER A 198 21.55 -11.05 1.85
CA SER A 198 21.69 -11.67 3.19
C SER A 198 20.51 -11.34 4.12
N ASN A 199 19.69 -10.35 3.80
CA ASN A 199 18.42 -10.12 4.51
C ASN A 199 17.31 -10.98 3.90
N ARG A 200 16.70 -11.87 4.69
CA ARG A 200 15.66 -12.81 4.23
C ARG A 200 14.44 -12.11 3.62
N GLU A 201 14.04 -10.96 4.17
CA GLU A 201 12.88 -10.19 3.70
C GLU A 201 13.16 -9.41 2.40
N ALA A 202 14.43 -9.29 1.96
CA ALA A 202 14.80 -8.61 0.72
C ALA A 202 14.19 -9.27 -0.53
N VAL A 203 13.91 -10.57 -0.48
CA VAL A 203 13.29 -11.28 -1.62
C VAL A 203 11.88 -10.78 -1.94
N LEU A 204 11.19 -10.14 -0.98
CA LEU A 204 9.85 -9.56 -1.13
C LEU A 204 9.85 -8.06 -1.47
N ALA A 205 11.03 -7.46 -1.70
CA ALA A 205 11.13 -6.04 -2.06
C ALA A 205 10.31 -5.68 -3.30
N TYR A 206 10.19 -6.58 -4.29
CA TYR A 206 9.37 -6.37 -5.49
C TYR A 206 7.87 -6.18 -5.23
N TYR A 207 7.38 -6.57 -4.04
CA TYR A 207 6.00 -6.38 -3.61
C TYR A 207 5.90 -5.21 -2.64
N ARG A 208 6.74 -5.20 -1.59
CA ARG A 208 6.76 -4.15 -0.55
C ARG A 208 7.06 -2.76 -1.13
N GLU A 209 7.99 -2.69 -2.07
CA GLU A 209 8.55 -1.44 -2.59
C GLU A 209 7.98 -1.04 -3.97
N ASP A 210 7.00 -1.80 -4.49
CA ASP A 210 6.29 -1.50 -5.74
C ASP A 210 5.56 -0.14 -5.68
N ILE A 211 5.69 0.62 -6.77
CA ILE A 211 5.13 1.98 -6.86
C ILE A 211 3.60 1.96 -6.95
N GLY A 212 3.02 0.97 -7.63
CA GLY A 212 1.56 0.84 -7.77
C GLY A 212 0.88 0.48 -6.46
N ILE A 213 1.42 -0.50 -5.73
CA ILE A 213 0.90 -0.93 -4.42
C ILE A 213 0.96 0.22 -3.40
N ASN A 214 2.09 0.91 -3.28
CA ASN A 214 2.22 2.05 -2.36
C ASN A 214 1.32 3.23 -2.78
N SER A 215 1.14 3.46 -4.09
CA SER A 215 0.20 4.48 -4.59
C SER A 215 -1.26 4.12 -4.32
N HIS A 216 -1.65 2.84 -4.44
CA HIS A 216 -2.99 2.37 -4.12
C HIS A 216 -3.35 2.61 -2.65
N HIS A 217 -2.45 2.23 -1.73
CA HIS A 217 -2.65 2.40 -0.29
C HIS A 217 -2.76 3.89 0.11
N TRP A 218 -1.99 4.79 -0.52
CA TRP A 218 -2.15 6.24 -0.34
C TRP A 218 -3.50 6.76 -0.87
N HIS A 219 -3.90 6.39 -2.09
CA HIS A 219 -5.18 6.82 -2.67
C HIS A 219 -6.39 6.27 -1.89
N TRP A 220 -6.27 5.06 -1.33
CA TRP A 220 -7.31 4.49 -0.47
C TRP A 220 -7.52 5.34 0.78
N HIS A 221 -6.45 5.66 1.53
CA HIS A 221 -6.54 6.52 2.71
C HIS A 221 -6.86 8.00 2.39
N LEU A 222 -6.65 8.46 1.16
CA LEU A 222 -7.10 9.79 0.69
C LEU A 222 -8.63 9.86 0.50
N ILE A 223 -9.25 8.78 0.03
CA ILE A 223 -10.71 8.68 -0.20
C ILE A 223 -11.46 8.32 1.09
N TYR A 224 -10.90 7.36 1.85
CA TYR A 224 -11.44 6.76 3.05
C TYR A 224 -10.65 7.24 4.28
N THR A 225 -10.66 8.55 4.51
CA THR A 225 -9.93 9.14 5.63
C THR A 225 -10.44 8.58 6.97
N SER A 226 -9.53 8.43 7.94
CA SER A 226 -9.91 7.97 9.28
C SER A 226 -10.91 8.91 9.98
N THR A 227 -11.01 10.17 9.52
CA THR A 227 -11.90 11.24 10.01
C THR A 227 -13.30 11.24 9.39
N ALA A 228 -13.53 10.48 8.30
CA ALA A 228 -14.78 10.52 7.53
C ALA A 228 -15.99 10.10 8.41
N PRO A 229 -17.05 10.90 8.49
CA PRO A 229 -18.17 10.62 9.40
C PRO A 229 -18.98 9.39 8.94
N ARG A 230 -19.62 8.69 9.89
CA ARG A 230 -20.48 7.53 9.57
C ARG A 230 -21.77 7.89 8.84
N THR A 231 -22.22 9.14 8.93
CA THR A 231 -23.44 9.66 8.28
C THR A 231 -23.27 11.12 7.84
N GLY A 232 -24.12 11.59 6.93
CA GLY A 232 -24.14 12.98 6.47
C GLY A 232 -23.08 13.32 5.40
N PRO A 233 -22.85 14.62 5.12
CA PRO A 233 -21.92 15.06 4.08
C PRO A 233 -20.49 14.56 4.31
N GLY A 234 -19.86 14.04 3.26
CA GLY A 234 -18.50 13.48 3.32
C GLY A 234 -18.40 12.09 3.94
N SER A 235 -19.52 11.46 4.34
CA SER A 235 -19.53 10.08 4.78
C SER A 235 -19.18 9.09 3.66
N ARG A 236 -18.72 7.90 4.05
CA ARG A 236 -18.27 6.84 3.14
C ARG A 236 -18.95 5.52 3.54
N ASN A 237 -19.71 4.92 2.61
CA ASN A 237 -20.50 3.74 2.90
C ASN A 237 -19.61 2.53 3.23
N ARG A 238 -19.91 1.83 4.34
CA ARG A 238 -19.20 0.63 4.83
C ARG A 238 -17.67 0.80 4.93
N LYS A 239 -17.21 2.02 5.24
CA LYS A 239 -15.80 2.40 5.26
C LYS A 239 -14.97 1.63 6.29
N GLY A 240 -15.53 1.26 7.44
CA GLY A 240 -14.84 0.43 8.43
C GLY A 240 -14.74 -1.03 8.00
N GLU A 241 -15.76 -1.55 7.31
CA GLU A 241 -15.68 -2.89 6.73
C GLU A 241 -14.69 -2.94 5.56
N LEU A 242 -14.64 -1.88 4.75
CA LEU A 242 -13.68 -1.75 3.65
C LEU A 242 -12.24 -1.60 4.16
N PHE A 243 -12.04 -0.88 5.27
CA PHE A 243 -10.75 -0.83 5.98
C PHE A 243 -10.27 -2.23 6.36
N TYR A 244 -11.14 -3.04 6.98
CA TYR A 244 -10.83 -4.45 7.25
C TYR A 244 -10.55 -5.22 5.95
N HIS A 245 -11.46 -5.20 4.97
CA HIS A 245 -11.41 -6.09 3.82
C HIS A 245 -10.21 -5.82 2.90
N MET A 246 -9.85 -4.55 2.68
CA MET A 246 -8.70 -4.16 1.87
C MET A 246 -7.40 -4.65 2.52
N HIS A 247 -7.20 -4.38 3.82
CA HIS A 247 -6.01 -4.82 4.54
C HIS A 247 -5.94 -6.34 4.75
N HIS A 248 -7.07 -7.01 5.02
CA HIS A 248 -7.15 -8.47 5.08
C HIS A 248 -6.74 -9.12 3.76
N SER A 249 -7.29 -8.63 2.63
CA SER A 249 -6.95 -9.13 1.30
C SER A 249 -5.50 -8.83 0.91
N MET A 250 -4.97 -7.69 1.33
CA MET A 250 -3.56 -7.32 1.18
C MET A 250 -2.63 -8.25 1.99
N MET A 251 -3.01 -8.62 3.21
CA MET A 251 -2.29 -9.61 4.02
C MET A 251 -2.32 -10.99 3.38
N ALA A 252 -3.48 -11.45 2.89
CA ALA A 252 -3.61 -12.70 2.15
C ALA A 252 -2.74 -12.73 0.87
N ARG A 253 -2.67 -11.61 0.14
CA ARG A 253 -1.78 -11.43 -1.02
C ARG A 253 -0.30 -11.48 -0.63
N TYR A 254 0.09 -10.80 0.45
CA TYR A 254 1.47 -10.82 0.94
C TYR A 254 1.89 -12.21 1.42
N ASP A 255 1.04 -12.93 2.15
CA ASP A 255 1.31 -14.29 2.61
C ASP A 255 1.38 -15.30 1.45
N ALA A 256 0.60 -15.11 0.38
CA ALA A 256 0.77 -15.87 -0.86
C ALA A 256 2.14 -15.60 -1.52
N GLU A 257 2.63 -14.36 -1.50
CA GLU A 257 3.99 -14.01 -1.97
C GLU A 257 5.08 -14.60 -1.07
N ARG A 258 4.88 -14.63 0.26
CA ARG A 258 5.78 -15.34 1.20
C ARG A 258 5.91 -16.81 0.83
N ILE A 259 4.79 -17.51 0.63
CA ILE A 259 4.77 -18.92 0.17
C ILE A 259 5.48 -19.06 -1.19
N CYS A 260 5.25 -18.16 -2.14
CA CYS A 260 5.89 -18.18 -3.46
C CYS A 260 7.42 -18.01 -3.42
N ASN A 261 7.97 -17.43 -2.35
CA ASN A 261 9.42 -17.28 -2.11
C ASN A 261 9.95 -18.24 -1.02
N GLY A 262 9.17 -19.25 -0.60
CA GLY A 262 9.59 -20.28 0.37
C GLY A 262 9.68 -19.79 1.82
N MET A 263 8.86 -18.81 2.18
CA MET A 263 8.84 -18.17 3.51
C MET A 263 7.58 -18.55 4.28
N GLU A 264 7.69 -18.63 5.61
CA GLU A 264 6.53 -18.85 6.49
C GLU A 264 5.52 -17.70 6.41
N LEU A 265 4.26 -17.98 6.75
CA LEU A 265 3.20 -16.98 6.89
C LEU A 265 3.61 -15.86 7.86
N THR A 266 3.04 -14.68 7.70
CA THR A 266 3.34 -13.51 8.54
C THR A 266 2.88 -13.75 9.96
N LEU A 267 3.79 -13.60 10.92
CA LEU A 267 3.47 -13.63 12.35
C LEU A 267 3.05 -12.23 12.84
N PRO A 268 1.99 -12.10 13.65
CA PRO A 268 1.58 -10.82 14.22
C PRO A 268 2.70 -10.16 15.04
N LEU A 269 2.63 -8.84 15.17
CA LEU A 269 3.63 -8.06 15.89
C LEU A 269 3.41 -8.17 17.42
N ASP A 270 4.35 -8.79 18.11
CA ASP A 270 4.33 -8.85 19.58
C ASP A 270 4.86 -7.55 20.19
N LEU A 271 3.96 -6.74 20.75
CA LEU A 271 4.23 -5.47 21.43
C LEU A 271 5.00 -5.59 22.76
N THR A 272 5.41 -6.79 23.16
CA THR A 272 6.29 -7.06 24.32
C THR A 272 7.70 -7.48 23.91
N GLN A 273 7.90 -7.89 22.66
CA GLN A 273 9.19 -8.37 22.14
C GLN A 273 9.93 -7.29 21.33
N ARG A 274 11.12 -7.65 20.88
CA ARG A 274 11.89 -6.87 19.90
C ARG A 274 11.33 -7.12 18.50
N VAL A 275 11.20 -6.06 17.70
CA VAL A 275 10.93 -6.19 16.26
C VAL A 275 12.17 -6.76 15.61
N ALA A 276 12.13 -8.02 15.19
CA ALA A 276 13.29 -8.70 14.61
C ALA A 276 13.70 -8.04 13.28
N GLU A 277 12.71 -7.64 12.49
CA GLU A 277 12.86 -7.10 11.16
C GLU A 277 13.32 -5.63 11.22
N GLY A 278 14.57 -5.37 10.84
CA GLY A 278 15.06 -4.01 10.59
C GLY A 278 14.65 -3.51 9.20
N TYR A 279 14.51 -2.20 9.04
CA TYR A 279 14.23 -1.57 7.75
C TYR A 279 14.87 -0.18 7.62
N PHE A 280 15.52 0.05 6.49
CA PHE A 280 16.28 1.26 6.17
C PHE A 280 15.82 1.77 4.79
N PRO A 281 14.76 2.61 4.70
CA PRO A 281 14.02 2.86 3.45
C PRO A 281 14.83 3.47 2.31
N LYS A 282 15.96 4.12 2.59
CA LYS A 282 16.75 4.89 1.62
C LYS A 282 15.90 5.93 0.87
N LEU A 283 14.98 6.61 1.55
CA LEU A 283 14.15 7.68 1.00
C LEU A 283 14.48 9.03 1.67
N THR A 284 14.10 10.12 1.01
CA THR A 284 14.14 11.50 1.53
C THR A 284 12.84 12.22 1.22
N ASN A 285 12.53 13.29 1.94
CA ASN A 285 11.62 14.32 1.48
C ASN A 285 12.46 15.49 0.95
N ALA A 286 12.44 15.72 -0.36
CA ALA A 286 13.23 16.76 -1.01
C ALA A 286 12.78 18.19 -0.62
N ASN A 287 11.52 18.36 -0.23
CA ASN A 287 10.90 19.64 0.09
C ASN A 287 11.22 20.13 1.51
N SER A 288 11.27 19.21 2.49
CA SER A 288 11.66 19.52 3.87
C SER A 288 13.16 19.33 4.14
N GLY A 289 13.90 18.72 3.20
CA GLY A 289 15.32 18.38 3.35
C GLY A 289 15.57 17.21 4.33
N ARG A 290 14.52 16.51 4.77
CA ARG A 290 14.59 15.44 5.77
C ARG A 290 14.85 14.07 5.14
N ILE A 291 15.51 13.20 5.90
CA ILE A 291 15.66 11.77 5.62
C ILE A 291 14.55 11.03 6.37
N TRP A 292 14.00 9.94 5.81
CA TRP A 292 13.04 9.10 6.52
C TRP A 292 13.74 8.23 7.58
N GLY A 293 13.17 8.19 8.78
CA GLY A 293 13.69 7.39 9.89
C GLY A 293 13.87 5.91 9.53
N SER A 294 14.94 5.30 10.06
CA SER A 294 15.27 3.89 9.85
C SER A 294 15.19 3.11 11.17
N ARG A 295 14.78 1.84 11.12
CA ARG A 295 14.69 0.94 12.28
C ARG A 295 15.73 -0.16 12.16
N GLN A 296 16.52 -0.35 13.21
CA GLN A 296 17.51 -1.43 13.32
C GLN A 296 16.82 -2.79 13.51
N GLU A 297 17.55 -3.87 13.25
CA GLU A 297 17.12 -5.22 13.63
C GLU A 297 17.11 -5.34 15.16
N GLY A 298 16.08 -5.96 15.72
CA GLY A 298 15.93 -6.16 17.15
C GLY A 298 15.53 -4.91 17.96
N THR A 299 14.97 -3.87 17.33
CA THR A 299 14.50 -2.66 18.03
C THR A 299 13.37 -2.96 19.03
N VAL A 300 13.45 -2.37 20.23
CA VAL A 300 12.37 -2.42 21.25
C VAL A 300 11.39 -1.28 20.98
N LEU A 301 10.09 -1.59 20.96
CA LEU A 301 9.06 -0.56 20.92
C LEU A 301 8.85 0.03 22.31
N THR A 302 8.96 1.36 22.43
CA THR A 302 8.82 2.08 23.71
C THR A 302 7.63 3.04 23.69
N ALA A 303 7.38 3.73 24.80
CA ALA A 303 6.47 4.87 24.81
C ALA A 303 6.98 5.96 23.84
N VAL A 304 6.07 6.53 23.04
CA VAL A 304 6.31 7.71 22.22
C VAL A 304 5.63 8.91 22.89
N ASN A 305 6.38 9.98 23.12
CA ASN A 305 5.90 11.21 23.75
C ASN A 305 6.51 12.41 23.03
N ARG A 306 5.79 12.92 22.03
CA ARG A 306 6.16 14.03 21.15
C ARG A 306 5.04 15.08 21.23
N PRO A 307 4.98 15.89 22.31
CA PRO A 307 3.83 16.78 22.56
C PRO A 307 3.68 17.89 21.53
N GLY A 308 4.76 18.29 20.84
CA GLY A 308 4.70 19.21 19.69
C GLY A 308 3.96 18.66 18.47
N GLU A 309 3.71 17.35 18.42
CA GLU A 309 2.98 16.64 17.37
C GLU A 309 1.59 16.15 17.83
N ASP A 310 1.24 16.43 19.10
CA ASP A 310 0.07 15.91 19.84
C ASP A 310 0.06 14.37 19.93
N ILE A 311 1.22 13.80 20.29
CA ILE A 311 1.43 12.34 20.42
C ILE A 311 1.91 12.00 21.84
N ALA A 312 1.13 11.21 22.56
CA ALA A 312 1.54 10.55 23.80
C ALA A 312 0.88 9.16 23.90
N VAL A 313 1.65 8.09 23.67
CA VAL A 313 1.13 6.71 23.62
C VAL A 313 2.17 5.66 24.02
N THR A 314 1.73 4.52 24.53
CA THR A 314 2.62 3.41 24.96
C THR A 314 2.20 2.06 24.36
N PRO A 315 3.13 1.08 24.19
CA PRO A 315 2.78 -0.28 23.77
C PRO A 315 1.81 -0.98 24.75
N THR A 316 1.85 -0.62 26.04
CA THR A 316 0.90 -1.09 27.06
C THR A 316 -0.51 -0.53 26.83
N GLN A 317 -0.62 0.73 26.39
CA GLN A 317 -1.89 1.36 26.06
C GLN A 317 -2.51 0.79 24.78
N LEU A 318 -1.70 0.44 23.77
CA LEU A 318 -2.17 -0.31 22.61
C LEU A 318 -2.78 -1.67 23.02
N ARG A 319 -2.12 -2.40 23.94
CA ARG A 319 -2.67 -3.65 24.48
C ARG A 319 -3.98 -3.42 25.24
N GLN A 320 -4.04 -2.42 26.14
CA GLN A 320 -5.27 -2.09 26.86
C GLN A 320 -6.44 -1.69 25.95
N TRP A 321 -6.17 -1.08 24.79
CA TRP A 321 -7.18 -0.82 23.76
C TRP A 321 -7.62 -2.12 23.06
N ASN A 322 -6.67 -2.95 22.64
CA ASN A 322 -6.93 -4.28 22.09
C ASN A 322 -7.79 -5.14 23.05
N ASP A 323 -7.47 -5.16 24.34
CA ASP A 323 -8.16 -5.96 25.35
C ASP A 323 -9.63 -5.53 25.50
N ARG A 324 -9.92 -4.23 25.44
CA ARG A 324 -11.30 -3.67 25.46
C ARG A 324 -12.06 -3.96 24.17
N ILE A 325 -11.38 -3.93 23.03
CA ILE A 325 -11.98 -4.28 21.73
C ILE A 325 -12.30 -5.79 21.71
N ALA A 326 -11.40 -6.63 22.23
CA ALA A 326 -11.61 -8.07 22.40
C ALA A 326 -12.79 -8.38 23.34
N GLU A 327 -12.91 -7.70 24.49
CA GLU A 327 -14.05 -7.80 25.40
C GLU A 327 -15.38 -7.42 24.72
N ALA A 328 -15.38 -6.33 23.93
CA ALA A 328 -16.55 -5.90 23.18
C ALA A 328 -16.95 -6.89 22.06
N ILE A 329 -15.98 -7.54 21.43
CA ILE A 329 -16.20 -8.61 20.44
C ILE A 329 -16.78 -9.85 21.12
N ASP A 330 -16.17 -10.32 22.22
CA ASP A 330 -16.59 -11.53 22.94
C ASP A 330 -17.98 -11.40 23.56
N THR A 331 -18.35 -10.19 24.00
CA THR A 331 -19.69 -9.87 24.52
C THR A 331 -20.70 -9.50 23.43
N GLY A 332 -20.26 -9.32 22.18
CA GLY A 332 -21.09 -8.87 21.06
C GLY A 332 -21.62 -7.43 21.18
N VAL A 333 -21.04 -6.62 22.06
CA VAL A 333 -21.56 -5.30 22.46
C VAL A 333 -20.43 -4.29 22.61
N ILE A 334 -20.53 -3.16 21.91
CA ILE A 334 -19.72 -1.97 22.19
C ILE A 334 -20.49 -0.96 23.06
N MET A 335 -19.74 -0.07 23.71
CA MET A 335 -20.25 1.02 24.53
C MET A 335 -19.94 2.37 23.87
N ASN A 336 -20.94 3.24 23.68
CA ASN A 336 -20.69 4.59 23.14
C ASN A 336 -20.31 5.61 24.25
N ASN A 337 -20.05 6.86 23.88
CA ASN A 337 -19.71 7.96 24.82
C ASN A 337 -20.80 8.26 25.87
N ASN A 338 -22.06 7.86 25.65
CA ASN A 338 -23.18 8.02 26.60
C ASN A 338 -23.33 6.82 27.56
N ASN A 339 -22.45 5.82 27.46
CA ASN A 339 -22.58 4.49 28.06
C ASN A 339 -23.73 3.63 27.49
N GLU A 340 -24.29 4.01 26.33
CA GLU A 340 -25.32 3.21 25.65
C GLU A 340 -24.66 1.99 24.97
N ARG A 341 -25.36 0.85 25.01
CA ARG A 341 -24.90 -0.42 24.41
C ARG A 341 -25.36 -0.52 22.97
N ILE A 342 -24.42 -0.72 22.05
CA ILE A 342 -24.70 -0.97 20.62
C ILE A 342 -24.27 -2.40 20.30
N MET A 343 -25.19 -3.21 19.76
CA MET A 343 -24.92 -4.59 19.36
C MET A 343 -24.02 -4.64 18.13
N LEU A 344 -23.04 -5.54 18.11
CA LEU A 344 -22.23 -5.85 16.93
C LEU A 344 -22.97 -6.85 16.03
N THR A 345 -24.00 -6.39 15.31
CA THR A 345 -24.80 -7.25 14.42
C THR A 345 -23.96 -7.80 13.25
N GLU A 346 -24.45 -8.83 12.56
CA GLU A 346 -23.77 -9.41 11.39
C GLU A 346 -23.57 -8.39 10.25
N GLU A 347 -24.51 -7.46 10.10
CA GLU A 347 -24.57 -6.47 9.01
C GLU A 347 -23.77 -5.19 9.30
N THR A 348 -23.48 -4.91 10.58
CA THR A 348 -22.92 -3.62 11.01
C THR A 348 -21.70 -3.73 11.93
N GLY A 349 -21.50 -4.86 12.61
CA GLY A 349 -20.47 -5.02 13.62
C GLY A 349 -19.05 -4.87 13.07
N ILE A 350 -18.74 -5.47 11.91
CA ILE A 350 -17.42 -5.32 11.28
C ILE A 350 -17.12 -3.87 10.87
N ASP A 351 -18.13 -3.12 10.43
CA ASP A 351 -17.99 -1.73 10.02
C ASP A 351 -17.80 -0.79 11.23
N ILE A 352 -18.53 -1.04 12.31
CA ILE A 352 -18.35 -0.36 13.60
C ILE A 352 -16.96 -0.66 14.19
N LEU A 353 -16.50 -1.91 14.12
CA LEU A 353 -15.17 -2.31 14.59
C LEU A 353 -14.06 -1.66 13.75
N GLY A 354 -14.23 -1.55 12.43
CA GLY A 354 -13.25 -0.88 11.56
C GLY A 354 -13.00 0.58 11.96
N ASP A 355 -14.08 1.33 12.20
CA ASP A 355 -13.96 2.72 12.67
C ASP A 355 -13.42 2.84 14.10
N ILE A 356 -13.64 1.84 14.97
CA ILE A 356 -13.03 1.76 16.30
C ILE A 356 -11.52 1.49 16.22
N VAL A 357 -11.09 0.58 15.34
CA VAL A 357 -9.70 0.14 15.21
C VAL A 357 -8.84 1.20 14.51
N GLU A 358 -9.35 1.80 13.42
CA GLU A 358 -8.63 2.85 12.68
C GLU A 358 -8.74 4.24 13.35
N ASN A 359 -9.92 4.60 13.85
CA ASN A 359 -10.34 5.87 14.46
C ASN A 359 -9.53 7.15 14.15
N GLY A 360 -10.16 8.09 13.43
CA GLY A 360 -9.59 9.41 13.13
C GLY A 360 -9.66 10.47 14.23
N GLY A 361 -10.45 10.25 15.29
CA GLY A 361 -10.80 11.24 16.31
C GLY A 361 -12.23 11.79 16.22
N THR A 362 -13.06 11.24 15.33
CA THR A 362 -14.43 11.73 15.04
C THR A 362 -15.45 10.63 14.74
N VAL A 363 -15.04 9.36 14.66
CA VAL A 363 -15.81 8.30 13.98
C VAL A 363 -16.13 7.11 14.90
N ALA A 364 -15.21 6.75 15.81
CA ALA A 364 -15.44 5.67 16.78
C ALA A 364 -16.53 6.05 17.81
N PRO A 365 -17.48 5.15 18.14
CA PRO A 365 -18.54 5.44 19.11
C PRO A 365 -18.07 5.82 20.53
N ASN A 366 -16.86 5.41 20.92
CA ASN A 366 -16.19 5.84 22.15
C ASN A 366 -14.66 5.80 22.00
N GLU A 367 -14.08 6.85 21.40
CA GLU A 367 -12.63 7.03 21.28
C GLU A 367 -11.90 6.95 22.63
N ARG A 368 -12.46 7.55 23.69
CA ARG A 368 -11.76 7.60 24.99
C ARG A 368 -11.57 6.20 25.60
N PHE A 369 -12.50 5.28 25.33
CA PHE A 369 -12.46 3.91 25.82
C PHE A 369 -11.67 2.98 24.89
N TYR A 370 -11.97 2.95 23.58
CA TYR A 370 -11.33 2.04 22.63
C TYR A 370 -10.06 2.58 21.97
N GLY A 371 -9.83 3.88 22.00
CA GLY A 371 -8.61 4.52 21.55
C GLY A 371 -8.51 4.77 20.05
N ASN A 372 -7.27 4.66 19.56
CA ASN A 372 -6.84 4.89 18.19
C ASN A 372 -5.72 3.89 17.90
N MET A 373 -6.05 2.59 17.94
CA MET A 373 -5.06 1.52 18.04
C MET A 373 -4.19 1.43 16.78
N HIS A 374 -4.80 1.38 15.60
CA HIS A 374 -4.11 1.24 14.32
C HIS A 374 -3.04 2.32 14.09
N ASN A 375 -3.44 3.59 14.11
CA ASN A 375 -2.56 4.70 13.76
C ASN A 375 -1.46 4.88 14.81
N MET A 376 -1.77 4.64 16.08
CA MET A 376 -0.77 4.74 17.15
C MET A 376 0.24 3.59 17.12
N GLY A 377 -0.12 2.41 16.60
CA GLY A 377 0.84 1.36 16.25
C GLY A 377 1.81 1.79 15.15
N HIS A 378 1.30 2.38 14.06
CA HIS A 378 2.12 3.00 13.02
C HIS A 378 3.09 4.04 13.60
N VAL A 379 2.60 4.96 14.44
CA VAL A 379 3.40 5.99 15.13
C VAL A 379 4.48 5.40 16.05
N ILE A 380 4.16 4.38 16.85
CA ILE A 380 5.14 3.71 17.74
C ILE A 380 6.25 3.03 16.94
N ILE A 381 5.93 2.37 15.83
CA ILE A 381 6.93 1.70 14.99
C ILE A 381 7.78 2.74 14.23
N ALA A 382 7.16 3.79 13.69
CA ALA A 382 7.84 4.82 12.90
C ALA A 382 8.81 5.68 13.72
N TYR A 383 8.43 6.08 14.94
CA TYR A 383 9.29 6.84 15.86
C TYR A 383 10.14 5.97 16.80
N SER A 384 10.21 4.66 16.60
CA SER A 384 11.01 3.75 17.45
C SER A 384 12.52 4.08 17.52
N HIS A 385 13.02 4.98 16.66
CA HIS A 385 14.40 5.47 16.64
C HIS A 385 14.60 6.82 17.39
N ASP A 386 13.58 7.68 17.49
CA ASP A 386 13.57 8.89 18.32
C ASP A 386 12.17 9.14 18.93
N PRO A 387 11.76 8.30 19.91
CA PRO A 387 10.39 8.26 20.40
C PRO A 387 9.97 9.49 21.23
N ILE A 388 10.93 10.35 21.59
CA ILE A 388 10.73 11.49 22.48
C ILE A 388 11.43 12.76 21.98
N ASN A 389 11.69 12.83 20.66
CA ASN A 389 12.22 13.99 19.95
C ASN A 389 13.54 14.56 20.54
N ARG A 390 14.42 13.68 21.05
CA ARG A 390 15.74 14.06 21.58
C ARG A 390 16.77 14.35 20.48
N HIS A 391 16.57 13.75 19.32
CA HIS A 391 17.50 13.84 18.19
C HIS A 391 16.94 14.71 17.06
N LEU A 392 15.71 15.22 17.23
CA LEU A 392 14.98 16.06 16.26
C LEU A 392 14.74 15.35 14.92
N GLU A 393 14.65 14.02 14.96
CA GLU A 393 14.47 13.17 13.79
C GLU A 393 13.02 13.15 13.29
N ALA A 394 12.88 12.88 12.00
CA ALA A 394 11.61 12.77 11.29
C ALA A 394 11.06 11.33 11.33
N THR A 395 9.80 11.16 10.95
CA THR A 395 9.14 9.84 11.01
C THR A 395 9.79 8.80 10.09
N GLY A 396 9.74 7.51 10.49
CA GLY A 396 10.13 6.39 9.64
C GLY A 396 9.08 6.04 8.58
N ALA A 397 9.39 5.12 7.67
CA ALA A 397 8.49 4.75 6.56
C ALA A 397 7.09 4.30 7.02
N MET A 398 6.98 3.60 8.16
CA MET A 398 5.69 3.27 8.80
C MET A 398 4.82 4.49 9.13
N GLY A 399 5.38 5.70 9.10
CA GLY A 399 4.73 6.96 9.40
C GLY A 399 3.91 7.58 8.28
N ASP A 400 3.90 7.06 7.04
CA ASP A 400 3.03 7.59 5.98
C ASP A 400 2.46 6.51 5.05
N PRO A 401 1.16 6.55 4.68
CA PRO A 401 0.56 5.59 3.75
C PRO A 401 1.31 5.38 2.43
N ALA A 402 1.97 6.40 1.85
CA ALA A 402 2.74 6.25 0.62
C ALA A 402 4.07 5.48 0.78
N THR A 403 4.50 5.18 2.02
CA THR A 403 5.77 4.48 2.27
C THR A 403 5.67 3.34 3.31
N ALA A 404 4.58 3.23 4.07
CA ALA A 404 4.46 2.25 5.15
C ALA A 404 4.54 0.80 4.66
N MET A 405 3.88 0.46 3.54
CA MET A 405 3.93 -0.88 2.94
C MET A 405 5.35 -1.33 2.52
N ARG A 406 6.30 -0.40 2.42
CA ARG A 406 7.70 -0.74 2.15
C ARG A 406 8.35 -1.50 3.31
N ASP A 407 7.87 -1.30 4.53
CA ASP A 407 8.48 -1.85 5.76
C ASP A 407 7.94 -3.26 6.09
N PRO A 408 8.78 -4.29 6.34
CA PRO A 408 8.31 -5.60 6.80
C PRO A 408 7.44 -5.56 8.08
N ALA A 409 7.64 -4.57 8.96
CA ALA A 409 6.84 -4.40 10.16
C ALA A 409 5.40 -3.94 9.88
N PHE A 410 5.11 -3.40 8.68
CA PHE A 410 3.75 -3.10 8.23
C PHE A 410 2.88 -4.36 8.28
N TYR A 411 3.34 -5.43 7.62
CA TYR A 411 2.59 -6.67 7.50
C TYR A 411 2.44 -7.38 8.84
N ARG A 412 3.44 -7.29 9.73
CA ARG A 412 3.32 -7.81 11.10
C ARG A 412 2.34 -7.02 11.95
N TRP A 413 2.30 -5.69 11.81
CA TRP A 413 1.33 -4.83 12.48
C TRP A 413 -0.09 -5.08 11.95
N HIS A 414 -0.26 -5.10 10.62
CA HIS A 414 -1.53 -5.40 9.98
C HIS A 414 -2.00 -6.82 10.23
N LYS A 415 -1.12 -7.80 10.45
CA LYS A 415 -1.53 -9.12 10.92
C LYS A 415 -2.09 -9.10 12.35
N PHE A 416 -1.46 -8.36 13.27
CA PHE A 416 -2.02 -8.15 14.62
C PHE A 416 -3.39 -7.46 14.58
N VAL A 417 -3.57 -6.50 13.68
CA VAL A 417 -4.87 -5.81 13.46
C VAL A 417 -5.91 -6.73 12.80
N ASP A 418 -5.51 -7.54 11.82
CA ASP A 418 -6.33 -8.54 11.15
C ASP A 418 -6.80 -9.66 12.10
N ASP A 419 -5.98 -10.06 13.06
CA ASP A 419 -6.37 -11.04 14.10
C ASP A 419 -7.53 -10.52 14.97
N VAL A 420 -7.66 -9.21 15.19
CA VAL A 420 -8.80 -8.59 15.91
C VAL A 420 -10.08 -8.68 15.10
N PHE A 421 -10.04 -8.36 13.81
CA PHE A 421 -11.20 -8.54 12.93
C PHE A 421 -11.56 -10.01 12.74
N THR A 422 -10.55 -10.88 12.64
CA THR A 422 -10.70 -12.33 12.56
C THR A 422 -11.39 -12.88 13.81
N ARG A 423 -11.10 -12.36 15.02
CA ARG A 423 -11.81 -12.73 16.26
C ARG A 423 -13.33 -12.55 16.11
N TYR A 424 -13.77 -11.39 15.63
CA TYR A 424 -15.19 -11.10 15.39
C TYR A 424 -15.76 -11.95 14.25
N LYS A 425 -15.06 -12.07 13.13
CA LYS A 425 -15.48 -12.92 11.99
C LYS A 425 -15.58 -14.41 12.36
N VAL A 426 -14.87 -14.85 13.40
CA VAL A 426 -14.94 -16.21 13.97
C VAL A 426 -16.09 -16.37 14.98
N SER A 427 -16.56 -15.30 15.64
CA SER A 427 -17.73 -15.36 16.53
C SER A 427 -19.07 -15.26 15.79
N LEU A 428 -19.07 -14.81 14.53
CA LEU A 428 -20.23 -14.91 13.63
C LEU A 428 -20.58 -16.37 13.32
N GLN A 429 -21.88 -16.66 13.22
CA GLN A 429 -22.35 -17.98 12.80
C GLN A 429 -21.90 -18.28 11.35
N PRO A 430 -21.49 -19.54 11.06
CA PRO A 430 -21.28 -20.02 9.70
C PRO A 430 -22.47 -19.72 8.80
N TYR A 431 -22.22 -19.48 7.51
CA TYR A 431 -23.32 -19.27 6.57
C TYR A 431 -24.16 -20.54 6.44
N PRO A 432 -25.47 -20.49 6.72
CA PRO A 432 -26.35 -21.63 6.51
C PRO A 432 -26.52 -21.88 5.00
N ARG A 433 -26.87 -23.11 4.64
CA ARG A 433 -26.78 -23.60 3.25
C ARG A 433 -27.61 -22.76 2.29
N GLU A 434 -28.78 -22.29 2.70
CA GLU A 434 -29.68 -21.41 1.95
C GLU A 434 -29.14 -20.00 1.68
N ARG A 435 -28.08 -19.56 2.38
CA ARG A 435 -27.36 -18.32 2.07
C ARG A 435 -26.15 -18.53 1.14
N LEU A 436 -25.75 -19.77 0.91
CA LEU A 436 -24.65 -20.16 0.00
C LEU A 436 -25.17 -20.71 -1.34
N VAL A 437 -26.19 -21.57 -1.30
CA VAL A 437 -26.71 -22.29 -2.47
C VAL A 437 -27.73 -21.46 -3.24
N TRP A 438 -27.44 -21.22 -4.51
CA TRP A 438 -28.45 -20.74 -5.46
C TRP A 438 -29.04 -21.92 -6.24
N GLN A 439 -30.25 -22.35 -5.85
CA GLN A 439 -30.92 -23.49 -6.48
C GLN A 439 -31.21 -23.23 -7.96
N GLY A 440 -31.10 -24.28 -8.78
CA GLY A 440 -31.25 -24.21 -10.23
C GLY A 440 -30.01 -23.71 -10.97
N ILE A 441 -29.04 -23.08 -10.29
CA ILE A 441 -27.76 -22.67 -10.89
C ILE A 441 -26.66 -23.66 -10.50
N GLN A 442 -25.97 -24.19 -11.51
CA GLN A 442 -24.86 -25.12 -11.35
C GLN A 442 -23.63 -24.64 -12.14
N VAL A 443 -22.52 -24.36 -11.46
CA VAL A 443 -21.23 -24.14 -12.13
C VAL A 443 -20.64 -25.51 -12.47
N THR A 444 -20.47 -25.80 -13.75
CA THR A 444 -20.10 -27.12 -14.26
C THR A 444 -18.63 -27.23 -14.66
N GLY A 445 -17.91 -26.10 -14.73
CA GLY A 445 -16.47 -26.09 -14.93
C GLY A 445 -15.87 -24.69 -14.84
N VAL A 446 -14.61 -24.62 -14.38
CA VAL A 446 -13.80 -23.39 -14.37
C VAL A 446 -12.42 -23.73 -14.91
N GLY A 447 -11.89 -22.85 -15.76
CA GLY A 447 -10.49 -22.86 -16.17
C GLY A 447 -9.97 -21.47 -16.50
N VAL A 448 -8.65 -21.37 -16.68
CA VAL A 448 -7.99 -20.16 -17.20
C VAL A 448 -7.13 -20.51 -18.39
N GLN A 449 -7.16 -19.68 -19.43
CA GLN A 449 -6.31 -19.81 -20.60
C GLN A 449 -5.37 -18.61 -20.72
N THR A 450 -4.06 -18.88 -20.58
CA THR A 450 -2.99 -17.93 -20.93
C THR A 450 -2.53 -18.21 -22.36
N PRO A 451 -2.30 -17.20 -23.22
CA PRO A 451 -1.79 -17.43 -24.58
C PRO A 451 -0.45 -18.17 -24.59
N ASN A 452 -0.34 -19.15 -25.48
CA ASN A 452 0.82 -20.03 -25.69
C ASN A 452 1.21 -20.91 -24.47
N GLU A 453 0.29 -21.12 -23.53
CA GLU A 453 0.47 -22.02 -22.38
C GLU A 453 -0.64 -23.09 -22.34
N ARG A 454 -0.45 -24.13 -21.53
CA ARG A 454 -1.49 -25.14 -21.28
C ARG A 454 -2.65 -24.54 -20.46
N PRO A 455 -3.86 -25.09 -20.52
CA PRO A 455 -4.95 -24.70 -19.62
C PRO A 455 -4.52 -24.75 -18.15
N ASN A 456 -5.06 -23.83 -17.36
CA ASN A 456 -4.77 -23.64 -15.92
C ASN A 456 -3.32 -23.29 -15.57
N ILE A 457 -2.49 -22.90 -16.55
CA ILE A 457 -1.18 -22.29 -16.30
C ILE A 457 -1.31 -20.76 -16.38
N LEU A 458 -0.90 -20.08 -15.31
CA LEU A 458 -0.76 -18.63 -15.23
C LEU A 458 0.73 -18.28 -15.23
N VAL A 459 1.12 -17.22 -15.95
CA VAL A 459 2.54 -16.86 -16.11
C VAL A 459 2.82 -15.44 -15.67
N THR A 460 3.70 -15.29 -14.68
CA THR A 460 4.29 -13.99 -14.30
C THR A 460 5.67 -13.81 -14.93
N HIS A 461 6.13 -12.57 -14.99
CA HIS A 461 7.43 -12.16 -15.51
C HIS A 461 7.83 -10.80 -14.93
N TRP A 462 8.99 -10.27 -15.32
CA TRP A 462 9.40 -8.91 -14.98
C TRP A 462 9.07 -7.94 -16.10
N THR A 463 8.70 -6.71 -15.77
CA THR A 463 8.57 -5.60 -16.71
C THR A 463 9.35 -4.40 -16.20
N GLN A 464 10.16 -3.80 -17.07
CA GLN A 464 10.73 -2.47 -16.91
C GLN A 464 9.72 -1.43 -17.42
N SER A 465 9.42 -0.44 -16.59
CA SER A 465 8.60 0.72 -16.93
C SER A 465 9.33 2.01 -16.56
N ASP A 466 9.00 3.09 -17.27
CA ASP A 466 9.64 4.40 -17.08
C ASP A 466 8.64 5.40 -16.47
N ALA A 467 9.14 6.31 -15.62
CA ALA A 467 8.41 7.47 -15.11
C ALA A 467 9.18 8.77 -15.38
N ASP A 468 8.48 9.87 -15.67
CA ASP A 468 9.11 11.19 -15.82
C ASP A 468 9.24 11.89 -14.47
N LEU A 469 10.40 11.71 -13.83
CA LEU A 469 10.70 12.39 -12.56
C LEU A 469 10.76 13.91 -12.74
N GLY A 470 10.96 14.39 -13.98
CA GLY A 470 11.10 15.80 -14.34
C GLY A 470 9.86 16.67 -14.09
N ARG A 471 8.72 16.08 -13.73
CA ARG A 471 7.50 16.79 -13.31
C ARG A 471 7.48 17.14 -11.82
N GLY A 472 8.16 16.35 -10.98
CA GLY A 472 8.20 16.50 -9.52
C GLY A 472 9.59 16.80 -8.93
N LEU A 473 10.58 17.08 -9.78
CA LEU A 473 11.92 17.49 -9.36
C LEU A 473 12.03 19.01 -9.27
N ASP A 474 11.89 19.53 -8.05
CA ASP A 474 12.15 20.93 -7.72
C ASP A 474 13.64 21.27 -7.92
N PHE A 475 13.90 22.40 -8.59
CA PHE A 475 15.20 23.00 -8.87
C PHE A 475 16.15 22.15 -9.75
N GLY A 476 16.50 22.68 -10.92
CA GLY A 476 17.43 22.06 -11.86
C GLY A 476 17.17 22.35 -13.34
N ARG A 477 16.07 23.05 -13.66
CA ARG A 477 15.65 23.38 -15.03
C ARG A 477 15.76 24.88 -15.31
N ASN A 478 16.42 25.25 -16.42
CA ASN A 478 16.51 26.63 -16.91
C ASN A 478 15.81 26.77 -18.29
N ALA A 479 15.85 27.93 -18.95
CA ALA A 479 15.20 28.15 -20.24
C ALA A 479 15.52 27.06 -21.30
N ALA A 480 16.79 26.67 -21.42
CA ALA A 480 17.26 25.67 -22.38
C ALA A 480 17.01 24.21 -21.93
N THR A 481 16.81 23.96 -20.63
CA THR A 481 16.67 22.59 -20.08
C THR A 481 15.29 22.28 -19.50
N MET A 482 14.36 23.24 -19.43
CA MET A 482 13.00 23.04 -18.92
C MET A 482 12.16 22.05 -19.72
N GLN A 483 12.47 21.85 -20.99
CA GLN A 483 11.67 20.99 -21.88
C GLN A 483 12.05 19.51 -21.72
N GLY A 484 11.07 18.64 -22.01
CA GLY A 484 11.22 17.19 -22.06
C GLY A 484 11.42 16.48 -20.72
N ALA A 485 11.38 15.16 -20.76
CA ALA A 485 11.36 14.28 -19.59
C ALA A 485 12.75 14.05 -18.98
N VAL A 486 12.76 13.51 -17.75
CA VAL A 486 13.91 12.87 -17.10
C VAL A 486 13.47 11.49 -16.63
N TRP A 487 13.83 10.48 -17.40
CA TRP A 487 13.32 9.12 -17.24
C TRP A 487 14.08 8.30 -16.18
N ALA A 488 13.34 7.72 -15.23
CA ALA A 488 13.82 6.63 -14.39
C ALA A 488 13.12 5.32 -14.78
N ARG A 489 13.91 4.29 -15.10
CA ARG A 489 13.45 2.96 -15.51
C ARG A 489 13.53 2.00 -14.34
N PHE A 490 12.39 1.52 -13.87
CA PHE A 490 12.30 0.59 -12.74
C PHE A 490 11.64 -0.72 -13.15
N THR A 491 12.02 -1.81 -12.48
CA THR A 491 11.52 -3.16 -12.79
C THR A 491 10.52 -3.62 -11.74
N HIS A 492 9.32 -3.97 -12.17
CA HIS A 492 8.22 -4.48 -11.34
C HIS A 492 7.77 -5.86 -11.81
N LEU A 493 7.02 -6.59 -10.97
CA LEU A 493 6.35 -7.84 -11.37
C LEU A 493 5.26 -7.52 -12.40
N ASN A 494 4.97 -8.46 -13.30
CA ASN A 494 3.85 -8.36 -14.23
C ASN A 494 3.36 -9.76 -14.63
N HIS A 495 2.15 -9.90 -15.17
CA HIS A 495 1.62 -11.17 -15.67
C HIS A 495 1.30 -11.13 -17.16
N ARG A 496 1.28 -12.30 -17.81
CA ARG A 496 0.66 -12.42 -19.14
C ARG A 496 -0.85 -12.27 -18.99
N ARG A 497 -1.50 -11.56 -19.91
CA ARG A 497 -2.97 -11.50 -19.97
C ARG A 497 -3.53 -12.91 -20.17
N PHE A 498 -4.60 -13.21 -19.45
CA PHE A 498 -5.31 -14.48 -19.51
C PHE A 498 -6.83 -14.26 -19.43
N THR A 499 -7.60 -15.27 -19.79
CA THR A 499 -9.07 -15.25 -19.79
C THR A 499 -9.60 -16.38 -18.91
N TYR A 500 -10.54 -16.08 -18.01
CA TYR A 500 -11.33 -17.08 -17.29
C TYR A 500 -12.39 -17.65 -18.24
N GLN A 501 -12.56 -18.97 -18.24
CA GLN A 501 -13.68 -19.65 -18.87
C GLN A 501 -14.49 -20.35 -17.77
N ILE A 502 -15.75 -19.96 -17.63
CA ILE A 502 -16.66 -20.47 -16.59
C ILE A 502 -17.90 -21.03 -17.29
N ASN A 503 -18.13 -22.33 -17.12
CA ASN A 503 -19.30 -23.03 -17.63
C ASN A 503 -20.36 -23.08 -16.53
N VAL A 504 -21.58 -22.65 -16.83
CA VAL A 504 -22.69 -22.65 -15.87
C VAL A 504 -24.01 -23.05 -16.54
N THR A 505 -24.73 -23.96 -15.90
CA THR A 505 -26.06 -24.40 -16.30
C THR A 505 -27.11 -23.71 -15.44
N ASN A 506 -28.08 -23.06 -16.08
CA ASN A 506 -29.29 -22.55 -15.47
C ASN A 506 -30.44 -23.52 -15.78
N GLY A 507 -30.87 -24.31 -14.80
CA GLY A 507 -32.01 -25.22 -14.90
C GLY A 507 -33.38 -24.54 -14.76
N GLY A 508 -33.42 -23.21 -14.56
CA GLY A 508 -34.64 -22.43 -14.49
C GLY A 508 -35.23 -22.10 -15.88
N PRO A 509 -36.55 -21.86 -15.99
CA PRO A 509 -37.21 -21.56 -17.25
C PRO A 509 -37.02 -20.11 -17.74
N GLN A 510 -36.29 -19.28 -17.00
CA GLN A 510 -36.11 -17.85 -17.28
C GLN A 510 -34.65 -17.43 -17.15
N ALA A 511 -34.28 -16.36 -17.85
CA ALA A 511 -32.96 -15.75 -17.72
C ALA A 511 -32.83 -15.00 -16.38
N VAL A 512 -31.69 -15.15 -15.69
CA VAL A 512 -31.47 -14.57 -14.36
C VAL A 512 -30.13 -13.83 -14.26
N SER A 513 -30.11 -12.72 -13.53
CA SER A 513 -28.86 -12.00 -13.24
C SER A 513 -28.09 -12.71 -12.12
N GLY A 514 -26.82 -13.04 -12.38
CA GLY A 514 -25.92 -13.65 -11.40
C GLY A 514 -24.68 -12.81 -11.17
N THR A 515 -24.24 -12.71 -9.92
CA THR A 515 -22.93 -12.12 -9.56
C THR A 515 -21.88 -13.22 -9.56
N VAL A 516 -20.93 -13.15 -10.48
CA VAL A 516 -19.73 -14.00 -10.50
C VAL A 516 -18.71 -13.42 -9.53
N ARG A 517 -18.22 -14.24 -8.60
CA ARG A 517 -17.20 -13.92 -7.60
C ARG A 517 -16.01 -14.85 -7.81
N ILE A 518 -14.83 -14.30 -8.09
CA ILE A 518 -13.61 -15.07 -8.36
C ILE A 518 -12.58 -14.78 -7.27
N TYR A 519 -12.10 -15.84 -6.62
CA TYR A 519 -11.09 -15.80 -5.57
C TYR A 519 -9.94 -16.76 -5.88
N ILE A 520 -8.76 -16.54 -5.29
CA ILE A 520 -7.64 -17.47 -5.36
C ILE A 520 -6.90 -17.56 -4.02
N ALA A 521 -6.42 -18.75 -3.66
CA ALA A 521 -5.57 -18.99 -2.49
C ALA A 521 -4.48 -20.03 -2.81
N PRO A 522 -3.32 -20.00 -2.14
CA PRO A 522 -2.38 -21.13 -2.16
C PRO A 522 -3.09 -22.41 -1.73
N ARG A 523 -2.82 -23.55 -2.39
CA ARG A 523 -3.35 -24.87 -1.95
C ARG A 523 -2.52 -25.45 -0.81
N ASN A 524 -1.22 -25.14 -0.81
CA ASN A 524 -0.23 -25.67 0.11
C ASN A 524 0.51 -24.54 0.83
N ASN A 525 1.07 -24.83 2.00
CA ASN A 525 1.96 -23.94 2.73
C ASN A 525 3.40 -23.94 2.16
N HIS A 526 4.31 -23.19 2.79
CA HIS A 526 5.72 -23.08 2.41
C HIS A 526 6.53 -24.40 2.41
N ARG A 527 5.99 -25.49 2.97
CA ARG A 527 6.59 -26.84 3.00
C ARG A 527 6.02 -27.78 1.96
N GLY A 528 4.99 -27.35 1.22
CA GLY A 528 4.22 -28.20 0.31
C GLY A 528 3.10 -28.99 1.00
N GLU A 529 2.85 -28.78 2.29
CA GLU A 529 1.75 -29.42 3.03
C GLU A 529 0.42 -28.75 2.67
N LYS A 530 -0.63 -29.53 2.37
CA LYS A 530 -1.97 -29.00 2.03
C LYS A 530 -2.54 -28.20 3.20
N LEU A 531 -3.06 -27.00 2.94
CA LEU A 531 -3.75 -26.20 3.94
C LEU A 531 -5.13 -26.81 4.29
N ASN A 532 -5.53 -26.68 5.56
CA ASN A 532 -6.91 -26.95 5.98
C ASN A 532 -7.81 -25.74 5.65
N PHE A 533 -9.14 -25.93 5.65
CA PHE A 533 -10.08 -24.87 5.26
C PHE A 533 -10.03 -23.63 6.16
N ARG A 534 -9.83 -23.81 7.48
CA ARG A 534 -9.78 -22.70 8.45
C ARG A 534 -8.63 -21.75 8.17
N ASP A 535 -7.48 -22.27 7.77
CA ASP A 535 -6.30 -21.45 7.46
C ASP A 535 -6.33 -20.98 6.00
N GLN A 536 -6.78 -21.83 5.06
CA GLN A 536 -6.87 -21.50 3.64
C GLN A 536 -7.90 -20.38 3.36
N ARG A 537 -9.02 -20.32 4.08
CA ARG A 537 -10.04 -19.27 3.90
C ARG A 537 -9.50 -17.86 4.17
N LEU A 538 -8.52 -17.74 5.07
CA LEU A 538 -7.86 -16.46 5.41
C LEU A 538 -6.77 -16.06 4.38
N LEU A 539 -6.51 -16.92 3.38
CA LEU A 539 -5.58 -16.66 2.28
C LEU A 539 -6.29 -16.53 0.92
N PHE A 540 -7.63 -16.60 0.88
CA PHE A 540 -8.42 -16.32 -0.32
C PHE A 540 -8.62 -14.82 -0.48
N PHE A 541 -8.05 -14.25 -1.54
CA PHE A 541 -8.28 -12.85 -1.94
C PHE A 541 -9.06 -12.79 -3.26
N GLU A 542 -9.89 -11.76 -3.42
CA GLU A 542 -10.63 -11.52 -4.66
C GLU A 542 -9.67 -11.27 -5.84
N LEU A 543 -10.03 -11.82 -7.00
CA LEU A 543 -9.43 -11.53 -8.30
C LEU A 543 -10.40 -10.74 -9.21
N ASP A 544 -11.71 -10.95 -9.08
CA ASP A 544 -12.75 -10.29 -9.89
C ASP A 544 -14.15 -10.49 -9.28
N LYS A 545 -15.07 -9.52 -9.49
CA LYS A 545 -16.46 -9.55 -9.02
C LYS A 545 -17.36 -8.76 -9.97
N PHE A 546 -18.22 -9.45 -10.72
CA PHE A 546 -19.02 -8.84 -11.79
C PHE A 546 -20.38 -9.52 -11.98
N THR A 547 -21.36 -8.78 -12.51
CA THR A 547 -22.68 -9.33 -12.84
C THR A 547 -22.75 -9.81 -14.30
N THR A 548 -23.56 -10.83 -14.54
CA THR A 548 -23.85 -11.38 -15.88
C THR A 548 -25.30 -11.86 -15.95
N ASN A 549 -25.85 -11.98 -17.16
CA ASN A 549 -27.17 -12.59 -17.39
C ASN A 549 -27.00 -14.06 -17.80
N LEU A 550 -27.69 -14.98 -17.13
CA LEU A 550 -27.63 -16.42 -17.35
C LEU A 550 -28.91 -16.89 -18.05
N GLN A 551 -28.81 -17.22 -19.34
CA GLN A 551 -29.93 -17.78 -20.11
C GLN A 551 -30.28 -19.19 -19.62
N PRO A 552 -31.53 -19.66 -19.79
CA PRO A 552 -31.89 -21.07 -19.57
C PRO A 552 -30.97 -22.04 -20.32
N GLY A 553 -30.60 -23.15 -19.69
CA GLY A 553 -29.66 -24.12 -20.23
C GLY A 553 -28.19 -23.74 -19.96
N ASN A 554 -27.30 -24.10 -20.89
CA ASN A 554 -25.85 -23.98 -20.71
C ASN A 554 -25.33 -22.62 -21.20
N ASN A 555 -24.53 -21.97 -20.34
CA ASN A 555 -23.87 -20.69 -20.61
C ASN A 555 -22.34 -20.88 -20.50
N VAL A 556 -21.58 -20.15 -21.31
CA VAL A 556 -20.12 -20.07 -21.23
C VAL A 556 -19.73 -18.61 -21.03
N ILE A 557 -19.25 -18.27 -19.83
CA ILE A 557 -18.81 -16.92 -19.48
C ILE A 557 -17.31 -16.85 -19.76
N ASN A 558 -16.91 -15.97 -20.68
CA ASN A 558 -15.51 -15.64 -20.95
C ASN A 558 -15.21 -14.25 -20.38
N ARG A 559 -14.21 -14.14 -19.52
CA ARG A 559 -13.87 -12.89 -18.79
C ARG A 559 -12.38 -12.65 -18.83
N ASN A 560 -11.92 -11.50 -19.31
CA ASN A 560 -10.48 -11.21 -19.36
C ASN A 560 -9.99 -10.71 -18.01
N SER A 561 -8.78 -11.12 -17.62
CA SER A 561 -8.05 -10.61 -16.45
C SER A 561 -8.03 -9.08 -16.35
N GLN A 562 -7.88 -8.39 -17.48
CA GLN A 562 -7.88 -6.91 -17.55
C GLN A 562 -9.23 -6.25 -17.20
N ASP A 563 -10.34 -6.97 -17.37
CA ASP A 563 -11.69 -6.45 -17.14
C ASP A 563 -12.10 -6.54 -15.65
N SER A 564 -11.21 -7.06 -14.80
CA SER A 564 -11.43 -7.22 -13.37
C SER A 564 -11.79 -5.92 -12.66
N THR A 565 -12.82 -5.99 -11.81
CA THR A 565 -13.30 -4.91 -10.95
C THR A 565 -12.44 -4.67 -9.70
N LEU A 566 -11.29 -5.34 -9.61
CA LEU A 566 -10.28 -5.10 -8.58
C LEU A 566 -9.24 -4.06 -9.00
N VAL A 567 -8.91 -4.04 -10.30
CA VAL A 567 -7.67 -3.44 -10.77
C VAL A 567 -7.88 -2.13 -11.52
N ILE A 568 -6.96 -1.21 -11.33
CA ILE A 568 -6.71 -0.13 -12.27
C ILE A 568 -5.59 -0.56 -13.25
N PRO A 569 -5.62 -0.09 -14.50
CA PRO A 569 -4.44 -0.17 -15.37
C PRO A 569 -3.27 0.63 -14.77
N TRP A 570 -2.14 0.65 -15.47
CA TRP A 570 -1.04 1.55 -15.12
C TRP A 570 -1.53 3.00 -14.95
N GLY A 571 -1.22 3.63 -13.81
CA GLY A 571 -1.74 4.94 -13.45
C GLY A 571 -1.34 6.03 -14.45
N ASP A 572 -2.29 6.94 -14.70
CA ASP A 572 -2.13 8.06 -15.64
C ASP A 572 -0.91 8.92 -15.28
N THR A 573 0.08 9.02 -16.18
CA THR A 573 1.18 10.00 -16.06
C THR A 573 0.69 11.41 -16.41
N PHE A 574 1.46 12.46 -16.07
CA PHE A 574 1.17 13.81 -16.57
C PHE A 574 0.99 13.82 -18.10
N ARG A 575 1.85 13.07 -18.82
CA ARG A 575 1.85 12.93 -20.27
C ARG A 575 0.62 12.20 -20.81
N ASP A 576 0.15 11.17 -20.12
CA ASP A 576 -1.06 10.44 -20.52
C ASP A 576 -2.29 11.36 -20.42
N ILE A 577 -2.39 12.16 -19.36
CA ILE A 577 -3.51 13.10 -19.15
C ILE A 577 -3.46 14.25 -20.16
N GLU A 578 -2.28 14.82 -20.43
CA GLU A 578 -2.09 15.83 -21.50
C GLU A 578 -2.47 15.32 -22.89
N ALA A 579 -2.34 14.01 -23.14
CA ALA A 579 -2.68 13.37 -24.41
C ALA A 579 -4.15 12.95 -24.55
N LEU A 580 -4.97 13.07 -23.50
CA LEU A 580 -6.39 12.75 -23.58
C LEU A 580 -7.12 13.77 -24.48
N PRO A 581 -8.03 13.32 -25.38
CA PRO A 581 -8.86 14.23 -26.14
C PRO A 581 -9.78 15.01 -25.20
N ALA A 582 -10.12 16.24 -25.60
CA ALA A 582 -10.99 17.13 -24.86
C ALA A 582 -12.30 16.43 -24.48
N GLN A 583 -12.45 16.12 -23.19
CA GLN A 583 -13.61 15.43 -22.64
C GLN A 583 -14.88 16.26 -22.84
N PRO A 584 -16.01 15.63 -23.19
CA PRO A 584 -17.31 16.31 -23.26
C PRO A 584 -17.76 16.77 -21.87
N GLU A 585 -18.56 17.82 -21.82
CA GLU A 585 -18.87 18.50 -20.56
C GLU A 585 -19.65 17.62 -19.57
N ASN A 586 -20.57 16.80 -20.10
CA ASN A 586 -21.50 15.92 -19.38
C ASN A 586 -20.87 14.58 -18.95
N ILE A 587 -19.92 14.63 -18.02
CA ILE A 587 -19.41 13.42 -17.33
C ILE A 587 -19.93 13.41 -15.89
N THR A 588 -20.59 12.32 -15.50
CA THR A 588 -21.11 12.06 -14.15
C THR A 588 -20.01 11.54 -13.20
N GLY A 589 -20.26 11.64 -11.89
CA GLY A 589 -19.22 11.78 -10.86
C GLY A 589 -18.17 10.68 -10.70
N ASP A 590 -18.41 9.50 -11.27
CA ASP A 590 -17.67 8.26 -11.04
C ASP A 590 -16.21 8.30 -11.53
N GLN A 591 -15.83 9.24 -12.42
CA GLN A 591 -14.43 9.43 -12.86
C GLN A 591 -13.48 10.02 -11.79
N ALA A 592 -13.95 10.38 -10.59
CA ALA A 592 -13.06 10.93 -9.55
C ALA A 592 -12.15 9.88 -8.85
N VAL A 593 -12.34 8.58 -9.12
CA VAL A 593 -11.73 7.48 -8.34
C VAL A 593 -10.45 6.91 -8.97
N CYS A 594 -10.06 7.32 -10.17
CA CYS A 594 -9.13 6.58 -11.06
C CYS A 594 -7.73 6.25 -10.49
N GLY A 595 -7.27 6.91 -9.41
CA GLY A 595 -6.02 6.57 -8.71
C GLY A 595 -6.15 5.46 -7.65
N CYS A 596 -7.37 5.13 -7.20
CA CYS A 596 -7.62 4.05 -6.25
C CYS A 596 -8.02 2.78 -6.99
N GLY A 597 -7.14 1.78 -6.94
CA GLY A 597 -7.39 0.39 -7.28
C GLY A 597 -6.11 -0.42 -7.13
N TRP A 598 -6.21 -1.75 -7.08
CA TRP A 598 -5.01 -2.58 -7.07
C TRP A 598 -4.30 -2.47 -8.43
N PRO A 599 -2.97 -2.38 -8.53
CA PRO A 599 -2.31 -2.31 -9.83
C PRO A 599 -2.48 -3.62 -10.63
N GLU A 600 -2.90 -3.52 -11.90
CA GLU A 600 -3.08 -4.65 -12.82
C GLU A 600 -1.88 -5.61 -12.82
N HIS A 601 -0.65 -5.08 -12.82
CA HIS A 601 0.57 -5.88 -12.88
C HIS A 601 0.82 -6.75 -11.63
N MET A 602 0.12 -6.49 -10.52
CA MET A 602 0.15 -7.27 -9.28
C MET A 602 -1.15 -8.08 -9.04
N LEU A 603 -2.01 -8.25 -10.05
CA LEU A 603 -3.27 -9.03 -9.93
C LEU A 603 -3.01 -10.44 -9.37
N LEU A 604 -1.95 -11.09 -9.84
CA LEU A 604 -1.49 -12.42 -9.42
C LEU A 604 -0.23 -12.32 -8.54
N PRO A 605 -0.06 -13.19 -7.52
CA PRO A 605 1.23 -13.39 -6.87
C PRO A 605 2.30 -13.83 -7.86
N ARG A 606 3.58 -13.67 -7.51
CA ARG A 606 4.71 -14.04 -8.36
C ARG A 606 4.71 -15.50 -8.79
N GLY A 607 4.36 -16.44 -7.91
CA GLY A 607 4.62 -17.86 -8.13
C GLY A 607 6.13 -18.16 -8.12
N SER A 608 6.52 -19.32 -8.63
CA SER A 608 7.92 -19.78 -8.67
C SER A 608 8.32 -20.28 -10.06
N GLN A 609 9.61 -20.48 -10.33
CA GLN A 609 10.08 -20.96 -11.64
C GLN A 609 9.59 -22.39 -11.96
N THR A 610 9.41 -23.24 -10.94
CA THR A 610 8.81 -24.58 -11.06
C THR A 610 7.28 -24.55 -11.12
N GLY A 611 6.67 -23.42 -10.74
CA GLY A 611 5.24 -23.30 -10.49
C GLY A 611 4.88 -23.45 -9.01
N VAL A 612 3.81 -22.77 -8.60
CA VAL A 612 3.14 -22.93 -7.29
C VAL A 612 1.67 -23.22 -7.55
N THR A 613 1.10 -24.20 -6.86
CA THR A 613 -0.31 -24.60 -7.00
C THR A 613 -1.20 -23.72 -6.13
N PHE A 614 -2.18 -23.08 -6.77
CA PHE A 614 -3.26 -22.33 -6.15
C PHE A 614 -4.59 -23.01 -6.46
N ASP A 615 -5.54 -22.91 -5.53
CA ASP A 615 -6.94 -23.20 -5.80
C ASP A 615 -7.61 -21.92 -6.31
N LEU A 616 -8.06 -21.93 -7.57
CA LEU A 616 -8.92 -20.90 -8.14
C LEU A 616 -10.37 -21.28 -7.82
N PHE A 617 -11.11 -20.37 -7.20
CA PHE A 617 -12.49 -20.57 -6.77
C PHE A 617 -13.42 -19.60 -7.49
N VAL A 618 -14.58 -20.11 -7.93
CA VAL A 618 -15.67 -19.31 -8.48
C VAL A 618 -16.96 -19.65 -7.76
N MET A 619 -17.69 -18.61 -7.34
CA MET A 619 -19.06 -18.70 -6.88
C MET A 619 -19.95 -17.82 -7.75
N ILE A 620 -21.18 -18.26 -8.00
CA ILE A 620 -22.21 -17.42 -8.62
C ILE A 620 -23.37 -17.25 -7.64
N THR A 621 -23.63 -16.02 -7.20
CA THR A 621 -24.74 -15.65 -6.32
C THR A 621 -25.89 -14.98 -7.08
N ASN A 622 -27.09 -14.99 -6.50
CA ASN A 622 -28.27 -14.34 -7.07
C ASN A 622 -28.05 -12.81 -7.15
N GLY A 623 -27.93 -12.29 -8.37
CA GLY A 623 -27.65 -10.87 -8.61
C GLY A 623 -28.77 -9.95 -8.13
N ALA A 624 -30.01 -10.44 -7.99
CA ALA A 624 -31.12 -9.64 -7.45
C ALA A 624 -31.06 -9.45 -5.92
N GLU A 625 -30.49 -10.41 -5.19
CA GLU A 625 -30.21 -10.28 -3.76
C GLU A 625 -29.01 -9.37 -3.52
N ASP A 626 -27.94 -9.58 -4.28
CA ASP A 626 -26.67 -8.85 -4.17
C ASP A 626 -26.80 -7.37 -4.55
N ALA A 627 -27.69 -7.04 -5.49
CA ALA A 627 -27.79 -5.71 -6.08
C ALA A 627 -28.14 -4.62 -5.05
N VAL A 628 -27.32 -3.57 -5.02
CA VAL A 628 -27.59 -2.34 -4.28
C VAL A 628 -28.17 -1.29 -5.24
N PRO A 629 -29.29 -0.60 -4.90
CA PRO A 629 -29.81 0.49 -5.72
C PRO A 629 -28.78 1.62 -5.86
N ARG A 630 -28.35 1.92 -7.09
CA ARG A 630 -27.54 3.11 -7.39
C ARG A 630 -28.42 4.36 -7.38
N THR A 631 -27.94 5.44 -6.76
CA THR A 631 -28.68 6.71 -6.78
C THR A 631 -28.53 7.45 -8.11
N ASN A 632 -27.40 7.28 -8.80
CA ASN A 632 -27.13 7.82 -10.13
C ASN A 632 -27.03 6.67 -11.16
N ALA A 633 -28.18 6.24 -11.71
CA ALA A 633 -28.27 5.07 -12.60
C ALA A 633 -27.57 5.21 -13.99
N GLN A 634 -26.87 6.31 -14.26
CA GLN A 634 -26.27 6.62 -15.58
C GLN A 634 -24.82 6.12 -15.76
N SER A 635 -24.25 5.34 -14.83
CA SER A 635 -22.80 5.06 -14.82
C SER A 635 -22.30 3.76 -15.44
N SER A 636 -23.17 2.84 -15.87
CA SER A 636 -22.77 1.54 -16.44
C SER A 636 -22.21 1.58 -17.88
N ALA A 637 -22.27 2.73 -18.57
CA ALA A 637 -21.68 2.88 -19.90
C ALA A 637 -20.13 2.87 -19.82
N GLN A 638 -19.50 1.90 -20.49
CA GLN A 638 -18.08 1.58 -20.41
C GLN A 638 -17.18 2.80 -20.73
N ARG A 639 -16.61 3.42 -19.69
CA ARG A 639 -15.94 4.74 -19.79
C ARG A 639 -14.53 4.63 -20.35
N GLN A 640 -14.16 5.57 -21.21
CA GLN A 640 -12.80 5.62 -21.77
C GLN A 640 -11.78 6.04 -20.69
N GLY A 641 -10.76 5.19 -20.52
CA GLY A 641 -9.57 5.50 -19.71
C GLY A 641 -9.77 5.49 -18.19
N CYS A 642 -10.90 5.08 -17.63
CA CYS A 642 -11.04 4.88 -16.18
C CYS A 642 -12.07 3.77 -15.91
N ARG A 643 -11.73 2.84 -15.00
CA ARG A 643 -12.52 1.66 -14.66
C ARG A 643 -12.71 1.60 -13.14
N ASP A 644 -13.93 1.29 -12.71
CA ASP A 644 -14.29 1.29 -11.29
C ASP A 644 -13.66 0.07 -10.58
N ALA A 645 -12.58 0.29 -9.81
CA ALA A 645 -11.91 -0.73 -9.00
C ALA A 645 -12.67 -1.02 -7.68
N VAL A 646 -13.97 -1.30 -7.80
CA VAL A 646 -14.93 -1.26 -6.68
C VAL A 646 -14.62 -2.23 -5.54
N ILE A 647 -13.85 -3.30 -5.78
CA ILE A 647 -13.60 -4.33 -4.77
C ILE A 647 -12.93 -3.74 -3.52
N TYR A 648 -11.82 -2.99 -3.69
CA TYR A 648 -11.14 -2.29 -2.59
C TYR A 648 -11.50 -0.80 -2.48
N CYS A 649 -12.00 -0.16 -3.53
CA CYS A 649 -12.20 1.29 -3.59
C CYS A 649 -13.67 1.75 -3.68
N GLY A 650 -14.64 0.82 -3.61
CA GLY A 650 -16.07 1.11 -3.62
C GLY A 650 -16.53 1.94 -4.82
N ILE A 651 -17.51 2.82 -4.60
CA ILE A 651 -17.89 3.89 -5.55
C ILE A 651 -18.01 5.19 -4.74
N LEU A 652 -17.44 6.29 -5.25
CA LEU A 652 -17.43 7.58 -4.56
C LEU A 652 -18.84 8.19 -4.51
N ASP A 653 -19.23 8.68 -3.32
CA ASP A 653 -20.54 9.27 -3.03
C ASP A 653 -21.76 8.36 -3.30
N GLU A 654 -21.56 7.05 -3.49
CA GLU A 654 -22.58 6.01 -3.65
C GLU A 654 -22.43 4.93 -2.56
N LEU A 655 -23.30 3.92 -2.60
CA LEU A 655 -23.21 2.73 -1.76
C LEU A 655 -22.22 1.70 -2.35
N TYR A 656 -21.57 0.88 -1.51
CA TYR A 656 -20.75 -0.23 -1.98
C TYR A 656 -21.62 -1.20 -2.81
N PRO A 657 -21.24 -1.58 -4.05
CA PRO A 657 -22.17 -2.12 -5.06
C PRO A 657 -22.54 -3.60 -4.90
N ASP A 658 -22.47 -4.14 -3.68
CA ASP A 658 -22.73 -5.54 -3.33
C ASP A 658 -23.26 -5.63 -1.89
N ARG A 659 -24.44 -6.21 -1.68
CA ARG A 659 -25.05 -6.36 -0.35
C ARG A 659 -24.35 -7.39 0.55
N LYS A 660 -23.61 -8.35 0.00
CA LYS A 660 -22.96 -9.39 0.83
C LYS A 660 -21.81 -8.77 1.65
N PRO A 661 -21.43 -9.36 2.80
CA PRO A 661 -20.21 -8.99 3.52
C PRO A 661 -18.97 -9.07 2.62
N MET A 662 -18.02 -8.17 2.81
CA MET A 662 -16.81 -8.12 1.97
C MET A 662 -15.91 -9.32 2.28
N GLY A 663 -15.50 -10.05 1.25
CA GLY A 663 -14.85 -11.37 1.37
C GLY A 663 -15.82 -12.57 1.40
N PHE A 664 -17.13 -12.38 1.23
CA PHE A 664 -18.10 -13.47 1.14
C PHE A 664 -17.79 -14.44 -0.03
N PRO A 665 -17.68 -15.77 0.19
CA PRO A 665 -18.14 -16.51 1.38
C PRO A 665 -17.04 -16.86 2.41
N PHE A 666 -15.78 -16.46 2.19
CA PHE A 666 -14.63 -16.90 2.99
C PHE A 666 -14.39 -16.09 4.26
N ASP A 667 -15.08 -14.97 4.45
CA ASP A 667 -14.97 -14.13 5.64
C ASP A 667 -15.37 -14.86 6.93
N ARG A 668 -16.13 -15.98 6.86
CA ARG A 668 -16.52 -16.80 8.02
C ARG A 668 -16.00 -18.22 7.98
N ASN A 669 -16.03 -18.89 9.13
CA ASN A 669 -15.88 -20.34 9.23
C ASN A 669 -17.07 -21.06 8.57
N ALA A 670 -16.87 -22.31 8.15
CA ALA A 670 -17.91 -23.17 7.58
C ALA A 670 -17.98 -24.52 8.30
N THR A 671 -19.18 -25.08 8.41
CA THR A 671 -19.45 -26.42 8.99
C THR A 671 -20.15 -27.33 7.98
N GLN A 672 -20.06 -28.64 8.20
CA GLN A 672 -20.74 -29.64 7.38
C GLN A 672 -22.27 -29.42 7.45
N PRO A 673 -23.02 -29.51 6.33
CA PRO A 673 -24.44 -29.16 6.29
C PRO A 673 -25.29 -29.85 7.37
N GLY A 674 -26.01 -29.05 8.17
CA GLY A 674 -26.85 -29.54 9.27
C GLY A 674 -26.11 -29.91 10.56
N THR A 675 -24.82 -29.57 10.68
CA THR A 675 -24.00 -29.90 11.86
C THR A 675 -23.16 -28.72 12.36
N SER A 676 -22.58 -28.88 13.55
CA SER A 676 -21.52 -28.01 14.10
C SER A 676 -20.10 -28.46 13.71
N THR A 677 -19.93 -29.55 12.96
CA THR A 677 -18.62 -30.09 12.57
C THR A 677 -17.91 -29.15 11.60
N PRO A 678 -16.72 -28.59 11.90
CA PRO A 678 -16.00 -27.73 10.97
C PRO A 678 -15.59 -28.49 9.70
N ILE A 679 -15.65 -27.81 8.55
CA ILE A 679 -15.16 -28.35 7.27
C ILE A 679 -13.62 -28.40 7.29
N ALA A 680 -13.04 -29.51 6.84
CA ALA A 680 -11.61 -29.78 6.92
C ALA A 680 -10.82 -29.21 5.73
N SER A 681 -11.38 -29.17 4.52
CA SER A 681 -10.69 -28.58 3.35
C SER A 681 -11.64 -28.04 2.28
N LEU A 682 -11.14 -27.21 1.35
CA LEU A 682 -11.92 -26.65 0.25
C LEU A 682 -12.66 -27.72 -0.57
N ASP A 683 -12.03 -28.86 -0.83
CA ASP A 683 -12.62 -29.96 -1.62
C ASP A 683 -13.90 -30.55 -0.97
N GLU A 684 -14.14 -30.28 0.32
CA GLU A 684 -15.36 -30.65 1.08
C GLU A 684 -16.38 -29.49 1.14
N PHE A 685 -15.95 -28.24 1.00
CA PHE A 685 -16.81 -27.05 0.96
C PHE A 685 -17.60 -26.95 -0.36
N ILE A 686 -16.99 -27.30 -1.50
CA ILE A 686 -17.64 -27.16 -2.82
C ILE A 686 -18.83 -28.11 -3.02
N PRO A 687 -18.77 -29.44 -2.77
CA PRO A 687 -19.80 -30.38 -3.24
C PRO A 687 -21.20 -30.15 -2.65
N ALA A 688 -21.32 -29.44 -1.53
CA ALA A 688 -22.61 -29.06 -0.95
C ALA A 688 -23.32 -27.93 -1.73
N ASN A 689 -22.62 -27.23 -2.62
CA ASN A 689 -23.04 -25.95 -3.22
C ASN A 689 -22.92 -25.98 -4.76
N SER A 690 -24.02 -26.21 -5.48
CA SER A 690 -24.01 -26.37 -6.96
C SER A 690 -23.48 -25.14 -7.71
N ASN A 691 -23.70 -23.95 -7.16
CA ASN A 691 -23.28 -22.66 -7.70
C ASN A 691 -21.82 -22.27 -7.33
N MET A 692 -21.04 -23.20 -6.77
CA MET A 692 -19.60 -23.07 -6.54
C MET A 692 -18.81 -24.07 -7.39
N PHE A 693 -17.59 -23.71 -7.78
CA PHE A 693 -16.64 -24.63 -8.39
C PHE A 693 -15.20 -24.20 -8.04
N THR A 694 -14.28 -25.15 -7.97
CA THR A 694 -12.84 -24.86 -7.83
C THR A 694 -12.01 -25.66 -8.83
N THR A 695 -10.91 -25.08 -9.27
CA THR A 695 -9.98 -25.67 -10.23
C THR A 695 -8.56 -25.35 -9.79
N GLN A 696 -7.63 -26.30 -9.89
CA GLN A 696 -6.24 -26.06 -9.54
C GLN A 696 -5.55 -25.33 -10.68
N VAL A 697 -4.87 -24.23 -10.37
CA VAL A 697 -4.04 -23.45 -11.30
C VAL A 697 -2.60 -23.40 -10.83
N ILE A 698 -1.66 -23.35 -11.77
CA ILE A 698 -0.23 -23.26 -11.47
C ILE A 698 0.25 -21.87 -11.89
N ILE A 699 0.73 -21.09 -10.91
CA ILE A 699 1.36 -19.79 -11.18
C ILE A 699 2.86 -20.00 -11.34
N ARG A 700 3.36 -19.80 -12.57
CA ARG A 700 4.77 -20.01 -12.96
C ARG A 700 5.45 -18.67 -13.26
N HIS A 701 6.58 -18.43 -12.61
CA HIS A 701 7.39 -17.24 -12.81
C HIS A 701 8.44 -17.44 -13.91
N SER A 702 8.32 -16.70 -15.01
CA SER A 702 9.35 -16.57 -16.03
C SER A 702 10.34 -15.48 -15.62
N ASN A 703 11.61 -15.82 -15.37
CA ASN A 703 12.65 -14.84 -15.00
C ASN A 703 13.16 -14.01 -16.21
N THR A 704 12.25 -13.65 -17.10
CA THR A 704 12.45 -12.83 -18.31
C THR A 704 11.96 -11.41 -18.03
N THR A 705 12.69 -10.40 -18.51
CA THR A 705 12.29 -8.99 -18.40
C THR A 705 11.80 -8.46 -19.75
N THR A 706 10.62 -7.85 -19.76
CA THR A 706 10.07 -7.07 -20.89
C THR A 706 10.21 -5.57 -20.62
N ILE A 707 10.07 -4.71 -21.64
CA ILE A 707 10.03 -3.25 -21.48
C ILE A 707 8.63 -2.76 -21.89
N ARG A 708 8.00 -1.92 -21.07
CA ARG A 708 6.70 -1.29 -21.34
C ARG A 708 6.86 -0.16 -22.37
N GLY A 709 5.95 -0.09 -23.34
CA GLY A 709 5.89 1.03 -24.30
C GLY A 709 5.40 2.34 -23.67
N GLY A 710 5.59 3.46 -24.38
CA GLY A 710 5.14 4.80 -23.97
C GLY A 710 6.13 5.60 -23.10
N GLY A 711 7.13 4.94 -22.52
CA GLY A 711 8.21 5.56 -21.74
C GLY A 711 9.30 6.24 -22.57
N ALA A 712 10.56 6.01 -22.18
CA ALA A 712 11.74 6.59 -22.80
C ALA A 712 11.99 6.04 -24.21
N PRO A 713 12.57 6.84 -25.14
CA PRO A 713 12.96 6.36 -26.46
C PRO A 713 13.93 5.16 -26.37
N PRO A 714 13.71 4.06 -27.12
CA PRO A 714 14.61 2.89 -27.08
C PRO A 714 16.06 3.16 -27.50
N THR A 715 16.31 4.29 -28.17
CA THR A 715 17.63 4.77 -28.60
C THR A 715 18.35 5.61 -27.54
N MET A 716 17.67 6.03 -26.47
CA MET A 716 18.24 6.87 -25.42
C MET A 716 19.33 6.10 -24.66
N GLY A 717 20.46 6.78 -24.38
CA GLY A 717 21.53 6.22 -23.55
C GLY A 717 21.05 5.89 -22.14
N ARG A 718 21.76 5.02 -21.42
CA ARG A 718 21.37 4.57 -20.07
C ARG A 718 22.51 4.73 -19.07
N ILE A 719 22.16 4.98 -17.80
CA ILE A 719 23.12 5.13 -16.70
C ILE A 719 22.72 4.29 -15.47
N ASP A 720 23.73 3.77 -14.77
CA ASP A 720 23.56 3.05 -13.50
C ASP A 720 23.34 4.01 -12.30
N GLN A 721 23.19 3.45 -11.10
CA GLN A 721 23.00 4.22 -9.86
C GLN A 721 24.18 5.11 -9.49
N GLU A 722 25.39 4.78 -9.97
CA GLU A 722 26.60 5.57 -9.81
C GLU A 722 26.81 6.58 -10.96
N GLY A 723 25.82 6.70 -11.87
CA GLY A 723 25.85 7.63 -12.99
C GLY A 723 26.73 7.19 -14.17
N ARG A 724 27.20 5.93 -14.19
CA ARG A 724 28.08 5.42 -15.25
C ARG A 724 27.27 5.03 -16.49
N VAL A 725 27.80 5.36 -17.67
CA VAL A 725 27.22 4.97 -18.96
C VAL A 725 27.16 3.45 -19.10
N MET A 726 25.95 2.91 -19.21
CA MET A 726 25.70 1.51 -19.51
C MET A 726 25.72 1.28 -21.03
N PRO A 727 26.21 0.13 -21.52
CA PRO A 727 26.26 -0.15 -22.95
C PRO A 727 24.84 -0.28 -23.57
N ASN A 728 24.68 0.30 -24.76
CA ASN A 728 23.46 0.25 -25.56
C ASN A 728 23.33 -1.08 -26.35
N ASN A 729 23.44 -2.22 -25.65
CA ASN A 729 23.21 -3.54 -26.23
C ASN A 729 21.83 -4.10 -25.81
N PRO A 730 20.91 -4.40 -26.74
CA PRO A 730 19.70 -5.16 -26.47
C PRO A 730 20.02 -6.66 -26.37
N THR A 731 20.73 -7.07 -25.31
CA THR A 731 21.01 -8.48 -25.03
C THR A 731 19.97 -9.03 -24.05
N PRO A 732 19.15 -10.04 -24.41
CA PRO A 732 18.37 -10.76 -23.40
C PRO A 732 19.35 -11.44 -22.43
N ALA A 733 19.17 -11.21 -21.13
CA ALA A 733 20.16 -11.57 -20.11
C ALA A 733 20.48 -13.07 -20.14
N SER A 734 21.70 -13.42 -20.55
CA SER A 734 22.19 -14.79 -20.61
C SER A 734 22.42 -15.33 -19.20
N ALA A 735 21.86 -16.51 -18.91
CA ALA A 735 21.89 -17.08 -17.57
C ALA A 735 23.30 -17.56 -17.17
N THR A 736 24.03 -16.72 -16.45
CA THR A 736 25.20 -17.09 -15.65
C THR A 736 25.12 -16.40 -14.27
N ALA A 737 25.63 -16.97 -13.18
CA ALA A 737 26.48 -18.15 -13.10
C ALA A 737 25.85 -19.32 -12.31
N ASN A 738 25.96 -20.52 -12.89
CA ASN A 738 26.09 -21.78 -12.15
C ASN A 738 27.18 -22.58 -12.88
N ARG A 739 28.19 -23.08 -12.16
CA ARG A 739 29.24 -23.95 -12.73
C ARG A 739 28.84 -25.42 -12.51
N PRO A 740 28.56 -26.21 -13.57
CA PRO A 740 28.46 -27.66 -13.44
C PRO A 740 29.85 -28.28 -13.23
N VAL A 741 29.92 -29.37 -12.47
CA VAL A 741 31.10 -30.26 -12.46
C VAL A 741 31.12 -31.04 -13.77
N GLY A 742 32.29 -31.10 -14.42
CA GLY A 742 32.42 -31.74 -15.73
C GLY A 742 32.51 -33.26 -15.67
N THR A 743 31.71 -33.95 -16.49
CA THR A 743 31.84 -35.39 -16.81
C THR A 743 32.11 -35.57 -18.30
N GLN A 744 33.10 -36.38 -18.67
CA GLN A 744 33.50 -36.61 -20.06
C GLN A 744 32.59 -37.64 -20.77
N PRO A 745 32.26 -37.45 -22.06
CA PRO A 745 31.73 -38.51 -22.93
C PRO A 745 32.87 -39.38 -23.53
N PRO A 746 32.59 -40.65 -23.93
CA PRO A 746 33.57 -41.58 -24.48
C PRO A 746 33.85 -41.37 -25.99
N ALA A 747 34.89 -42.03 -26.51
CA ALA A 747 35.45 -41.76 -27.84
C ALA A 747 35.29 -42.89 -28.88
N GLN A 748 35.10 -42.48 -30.14
CA GLN A 748 35.30 -43.24 -31.40
C GLN A 748 35.77 -42.22 -32.46
N GLY A 749 36.63 -42.49 -33.46
CA GLY A 749 37.42 -43.67 -33.81
C GLY A 749 38.73 -43.29 -34.55
N ARG A 750 39.54 -44.27 -34.96
CA ARG A 750 40.91 -44.13 -35.53
C ARG A 750 40.90 -44.30 -37.08
N PRO A 751 41.97 -44.00 -37.88
CA PRO A 751 43.38 -44.41 -37.62
C PRO A 751 44.59 -43.55 -38.13
N ARG A 752 45.75 -43.75 -37.45
CA ARG A 752 47.16 -44.01 -37.92
C ARG A 752 47.74 -43.29 -39.17
N GLN A 753 49.05 -43.01 -39.33
CA GLN A 753 50.34 -43.08 -38.56
C GLN A 753 51.44 -42.39 -39.45
N PRO A 754 52.76 -42.33 -39.12
CA PRO A 754 53.52 -42.57 -37.87
C PRO A 754 54.17 -41.23 -37.40
N GLN A 755 55.39 -41.00 -36.84
CA GLN A 755 56.57 -41.76 -36.38
C GLN A 755 57.02 -41.28 -34.96
N SER A 756 58.32 -41.29 -34.62
CA SER A 756 58.98 -41.00 -33.31
C SER A 756 60.51 -40.79 -33.53
N PRO A 757 61.42 -40.62 -32.54
CA PRO A 757 61.29 -40.51 -31.07
C PRO A 757 62.06 -39.27 -30.48
N PRO A 758 62.91 -39.27 -29.39
CA PRO A 758 62.90 -38.17 -28.40
C PRO A 758 64.29 -37.51 -28.13
N PRO A 759 64.44 -36.77 -27.00
CA PRO A 759 65.43 -37.24 -26.02
C PRO A 759 64.96 -37.18 -24.54
N GLN A 760 65.76 -37.78 -23.64
CA GLN A 760 65.53 -37.89 -22.19
C GLN A 760 66.48 -36.98 -21.39
N ARG A 761 66.15 -36.62 -20.14
CA ARG A 761 66.91 -36.95 -18.90
C ARG A 761 66.38 -36.30 -17.61
N GLN A 762 66.45 -37.07 -16.52
CA GLN A 762 66.57 -36.65 -15.11
C GLN A 762 68.01 -37.11 -14.63
N PRO A 763 68.44 -37.12 -13.34
CA PRO A 763 67.81 -36.73 -12.05
C PRO A 763 68.73 -35.98 -11.02
N GLN A 764 68.26 -35.84 -9.76
CA GLN A 764 68.98 -35.43 -8.51
C GLN A 764 69.41 -33.93 -8.41
N GLY A 765 69.59 -33.31 -7.22
CA GLY A 765 69.21 -33.67 -5.84
C GLY A 765 70.02 -32.99 -4.71
N GLN A 766 69.41 -32.81 -3.51
CA GLN A 766 70.00 -32.61 -2.14
C GLN A 766 70.09 -31.20 -1.44
N ARG A 767 69.50 -31.17 -0.21
CA ARG A 767 69.98 -30.64 1.12
C ARG A 767 69.73 -29.19 1.64
N GLN A 768 69.89 -29.11 2.98
CA GLN A 768 69.46 -28.13 4.02
C GLN A 768 70.69 -27.50 4.73
N PRO A 769 70.60 -26.39 5.53
CA PRO A 769 70.18 -26.34 6.97
C PRO A 769 69.23 -25.15 7.33
N GLN A 770 68.54 -24.96 8.48
CA GLN A 770 68.69 -25.29 9.93
C GLN A 770 69.63 -24.34 10.74
N TRP A 771 69.40 -23.92 12.01
CA TRP A 771 68.29 -24.00 13.02
C TRP A 771 68.56 -23.04 14.22
N SER A 772 67.58 -22.71 15.11
CA SER A 772 67.79 -22.48 16.59
C SER A 772 66.53 -22.13 17.44
N ARG A 773 66.61 -22.27 18.78
CA ARG A 773 65.54 -22.21 19.85
C ARG A 773 66.14 -21.78 21.24
N PRO A 774 65.56 -22.11 22.43
CA PRO A 774 64.41 -21.53 23.17
C PRO A 774 64.93 -20.79 24.45
N PRO A 775 64.68 -21.07 25.77
CA PRO A 775 63.67 -21.83 26.58
C PRO A 775 62.64 -20.91 27.31
N GLN A 776 61.56 -21.30 28.02
CA GLN A 776 60.86 -22.56 28.36
C GLN A 776 61.02 -23.15 29.81
N GLY A 777 60.03 -22.94 30.69
CA GLY A 777 59.80 -23.66 31.98
C GLY A 777 58.58 -23.12 32.79
N GLY A 778 57.82 -23.89 33.59
CA GLY A 778 57.85 -25.34 33.86
C GLY A 778 56.61 -25.89 34.64
N ARG A 779 56.42 -27.22 34.55
CA ARG A 779 55.39 -28.15 35.10
C ARG A 779 54.77 -27.86 36.49
N GLN A 780 53.49 -28.26 36.72
CA GLN A 780 53.09 -29.49 37.48
C GLN A 780 51.54 -29.67 37.53
N THR A 781 51.04 -30.81 38.07
CA THR A 781 49.61 -31.23 38.14
C THR A 781 49.21 -31.74 39.57
N PRO A 782 48.17 -32.56 39.87
CA PRO A 782 46.98 -32.05 40.59
C PRO A 782 46.53 -32.84 41.86
N THR A 783 45.89 -32.18 42.84
CA THR A 783 45.29 -32.85 44.04
C THR A 783 44.02 -32.21 44.62
N GLN A 784 42.88 -32.91 44.46
CA GLN A 784 41.87 -33.32 45.47
C GLN A 784 41.16 -32.30 46.45
N PRO A 785 40.02 -32.70 47.09
CA PRO A 785 39.02 -31.77 47.67
C PRO A 785 38.77 -31.91 49.19
N GLN A 786 37.90 -31.07 49.79
CA GLN A 786 37.07 -31.46 50.96
C GLN A 786 35.79 -30.60 51.18
N ARG A 787 35.07 -30.82 52.30
CA ARG A 787 33.63 -30.51 52.51
C ARG A 787 33.31 -29.84 53.87
N ILE A 788 32.50 -28.76 53.86
CA ILE A 788 31.32 -28.51 54.76
C ILE A 788 31.68 -28.37 56.30
N PRO A 789 30.82 -28.06 57.32
CA PRO A 789 29.52 -27.36 57.47
C PRO A 789 29.50 -26.14 58.44
N GLN A 790 28.26 -25.65 58.69
CA GLN A 790 27.73 -24.91 59.87
C GLN A 790 27.91 -23.38 59.91
N GLN A 791 27.12 -22.59 60.65
CA GLN A 791 25.67 -22.47 60.98
C GLN A 791 25.57 -21.33 62.04
N ILE A 792 24.36 -21.03 62.57
CA ILE A 792 24.08 -20.19 63.77
C ILE A 792 23.79 -18.68 63.53
N ARG A 793 22.65 -18.23 64.10
CA ARG A 793 22.11 -16.86 64.35
C ARG A 793 22.02 -16.69 65.91
N PRO A 794 21.34 -15.72 66.60
CA PRO A 794 20.46 -14.61 66.19
C PRO A 794 20.56 -13.29 67.03
N GLY A 795 19.58 -12.38 66.85
CA GLY A 795 19.26 -11.23 67.73
C GLY A 795 18.48 -10.15 66.96
N ASN A 796 17.14 -10.16 66.94
CA ASN A 796 16.19 -9.48 67.85
C ASN A 796 16.27 -7.93 67.81
N GLY A 797 15.18 -7.17 67.60
CA GLY A 797 13.76 -7.49 67.35
C GLY A 797 13.03 -6.26 66.75
N SER A 798 11.70 -6.16 66.64
CA SER A 798 10.60 -7.07 67.02
C SER A 798 9.26 -6.65 66.36
N ARG A 799 8.43 -7.63 65.95
CA ARG A 799 6.94 -7.78 66.12
C ARG A 799 6.02 -6.54 65.95
N GLN A 800 4.81 -6.59 65.36
CA GLN A 800 3.96 -7.61 64.70
C GLN A 800 2.84 -6.81 63.92
N ASN A 801 1.80 -7.34 63.23
CA ASN A 801 1.18 -8.67 63.15
C ASN A 801 0.50 -8.90 61.76
N THR A 802 -0.15 -10.06 61.59
CA THR A 802 -1.09 -10.43 60.49
C THR A 802 -2.37 -11.05 61.13
N PRO A 803 -3.43 -11.60 60.44
CA PRO A 803 -3.63 -11.83 58.99
C PRO A 803 -5.07 -11.64 58.39
N SER A 804 -5.17 -11.76 57.07
CA SER A 804 -6.24 -12.36 56.23
C SER A 804 -7.75 -12.29 56.61
N ARG A 805 -8.61 -11.87 55.66
CA ARG A 805 -9.55 -12.73 54.88
C ARG A 805 -10.50 -11.92 53.99
N SER A 806 -10.95 -12.51 52.87
CA SER A 806 -12.17 -12.14 52.12
C SER A 806 -13.38 -12.90 52.70
N PRO A 807 -14.62 -12.37 52.61
CA PRO A 807 -15.49 -12.72 51.47
C PRO A 807 -16.49 -11.61 51.03
N SER A 808 -17.28 -11.88 49.98
CA SER A 808 -18.56 -11.22 49.69
C SER A 808 -19.74 -11.99 50.32
N PRO A 809 -20.91 -11.38 50.58
CA PRO A 809 -22.01 -11.51 49.58
C PRO A 809 -23.06 -10.36 49.51
N GLN A 810 -23.80 -10.36 48.39
CA GLN A 810 -25.22 -10.00 48.16
C GLN A 810 -25.98 -8.97 49.05
N GLY A 811 -26.64 -7.99 48.40
CA GLY A 811 -28.09 -7.74 48.62
C GLY A 811 -28.60 -6.29 48.79
N TRP A 812 -29.92 -6.14 48.54
CA TRP A 812 -30.83 -5.06 48.98
C TRP A 812 -30.88 -3.67 48.26
N THR A 813 -31.65 -3.64 47.16
CA THR A 813 -32.86 -2.80 46.92
C THR A 813 -32.88 -1.27 47.10
N ASN A 814 -33.31 -0.60 46.01
CA ASN A 814 -34.29 0.51 45.89
C ASN A 814 -34.49 1.54 47.04
N VAL A 815 -34.21 2.82 46.71
CA VAL A 815 -35.03 4.07 46.79
C VAL A 815 -34.09 5.20 46.30
N GLY A 816 -34.46 6.29 45.62
CA GLY A 816 -35.74 6.76 45.09
C GLY A 816 -35.72 8.31 44.98
N TRP A 817 -36.01 8.84 43.78
CA TRP A 817 -36.30 10.25 43.42
C TRP A 817 -36.06 11.41 44.42
N ALA A 818 -35.15 12.34 44.07
CA ALA A 818 -35.31 13.77 44.37
C ALA A 818 -34.56 14.66 43.34
N LYS A 819 -35.12 15.84 43.02
CA LYS A 819 -34.47 16.90 42.22
C LYS A 819 -33.96 18.01 43.13
N VAL A 820 -32.80 18.58 42.82
CA VAL A 820 -32.42 19.97 43.21
C VAL A 820 -31.78 20.65 42.00
N LEU A 821 -31.96 21.97 41.87
CA LEU A 821 -31.54 22.81 40.74
C LEU A 821 -30.27 23.64 41.06
N LEU A 822 -29.71 24.23 39.99
CA LEU A 822 -28.78 25.39 39.99
C LEU A 822 -27.35 25.09 40.51
N PHE A 823 -26.28 25.68 39.96
CA PHE A 823 -26.18 26.99 39.32
C PHE A 823 -25.56 26.99 37.90
N ARG A 824 -25.87 28.04 37.13
CA ARG A 824 -25.03 28.50 36.02
C ARG A 824 -23.84 29.29 36.58
N TYR A 825 -22.70 29.24 35.92
CA TYR A 825 -21.91 30.44 35.67
C TYR A 825 -21.37 30.44 34.24
N VAL A 826 -21.44 31.60 33.60
CA VAL A 826 -20.86 31.90 32.29
C VAL A 826 -19.90 33.05 32.53
N TYR A 827 -18.70 33.00 31.94
CA TYR A 827 -18.09 34.22 31.40
C TYR A 827 -17.18 33.88 30.21
N THR A 828 -17.13 34.83 29.28
CA THR A 828 -16.48 34.73 27.97
C THR A 828 -15.13 35.45 27.95
N SER A 829 -14.18 34.92 27.19
CA SER A 829 -13.15 35.66 26.45
C SER A 829 -12.77 34.81 25.24
#